data_AF-A0A4U7CCG4-F1
#
_entry.id   AF-A0A4U7CCG4-F1
#
_cell.length_a   1.000
_cell.length_b   1.000
_cell.length_c   1.000
_cell.angle_alpha   90.00
_cell.angle_beta   90.00
_cell.angle_gamma   90.00
#
_symmetry.space_group_name_H-M   'P 1'
#
loop_
_entity.id
_entity.type
_entity.pdbx_description
1 polymer ?
#
loop_
_entity_poly.entity_id
_entity_poly.type
_entity_poly.pdbx_seq_one_letter_code
_entity_poly.pdbx_strand_id
1 'polypeptide(L)'
;MFPGIADDTDERRLDGLLPLDDVAEDILDEYGIDLLELLTWPGKAQQEYFLIGHSSQGRADSRLKNPEESESDTTDDADVSTTDTQTTLSAATDGGNGEDDADSEGDTTGSSDGEPDQPVSDGRDGDRDTRAERIKAIVDDHYGDKLGTEICTVDLGPIGKMPVPTSRLLQPANLSITSPEVSRKSATADLVHDLNDERISYLHQSLLGPAGSSAPHDYLITSRLAPFGTGHGIVTEDDLTRHVEADNDYRISDYVPGPSTDNWGLPIEKHKRYANKQTTHPSQLEQLDEMSLRDGSIEALAAGDPEFRAMLGGRVHNDDRYEELFGAYGRIPIEKSELKHFFAALPTYFEASSFGRLTTIDEPDFSTEQLGSHAPGTRQSYGTDHPGDSTTLSDSSDEESDRHKELVIERIKFLLRHGHKIIAVDQDVIEVDLSDPDPTESQYLSGESRPDIVSKKDGEILFHEIEVENDSKPAALLTNLARGVYHDHPVHVITESQSEAQGKLWSDPPTAKDGPVSMAFKDTDERGTIMYNQQKDVSTEACWYLLPRDLSESTWRVLPTDTVQLVGKDGSILAEGDAEQPVESYEFHTPRVKKDGSDWVLESASGEELRRRRTKDAATSGYTFVWKPLIPTQFEYLANTTVEFQSENGFTIFEKPPLWEQPQQNASIRYEDAAKAFVELFTIEDEGAEIPIPTLRRRFKAWYTEQTDLKEPNETWFGRALRAYFEVDDEDDHNKTLVGRTFRFSEGLESPDLSFIEDAE
;
A
#
# COMPACT_ATOMS: atom_id res chain seq x y z
N MET A 1 -9.23 8.84 5.32
CA MET A 1 -10.09 9.52 4.32
C MET A 1 -11.51 9.66 4.88
N PHE A 2 -12.28 10.68 4.47
CA PHE A 2 -13.71 10.83 4.76
C PHE A 2 -14.56 10.93 3.48
N PRO A 3 -15.09 9.81 2.94
CA PRO A 3 -16.17 9.88 1.97
C PRO A 3 -17.45 10.43 2.61
N GLY A 4 -18.13 11.33 1.89
CA GLY A 4 -19.40 11.90 2.31
C GLY A 4 -20.57 10.95 1.99
N ILE A 5 -21.43 10.68 2.97
CA ILE A 5 -22.60 9.80 2.74
C ILE A 5 -23.57 10.44 1.74
N ALA A 6 -23.84 9.74 0.64
CA ALA A 6 -24.89 10.06 -0.33
C ALA A 6 -25.69 8.79 -0.68
N ASP A 7 -26.60 8.40 0.22
CA ASP A 7 -27.57 7.32 0.01
C ASP A 7 -28.63 7.81 -1.01
N ASP A 8 -29.00 7.00 -2.01
CA ASP A 8 -29.74 7.44 -3.23
C ASP A 8 -31.24 7.70 -2.99
N THR A 9 -31.63 7.87 -1.73
CA THR A 9 -32.91 8.44 -1.31
C THR A 9 -32.67 9.89 -0.87
N ASP A 10 -33.51 10.80 -1.36
CA ASP A 10 -33.44 12.28 -1.33
C ASP A 10 -33.44 12.93 0.09
N GLU A 11 -33.04 12.20 1.14
CA GLU A 11 -33.13 12.56 2.57
C GLU A 11 -31.77 12.50 3.32
N ARG A 12 -30.64 12.15 2.69
CA ARG A 12 -29.33 11.95 3.39
C ARG A 12 -28.09 12.70 2.86
N ARG A 13 -28.23 13.73 2.02
CA ARG A 13 -27.08 14.63 1.78
C ARG A 13 -26.66 15.32 3.09
N LEU A 14 -25.37 15.30 3.40
CA LEU A 14 -24.79 16.01 4.55
C LEU A 14 -24.74 17.52 4.28
N ASP A 15 -25.90 18.19 4.34
CA ASP A 15 -26.03 19.63 4.20
C ASP A 15 -25.55 20.35 5.49
N GLY A 16 -24.25 20.29 5.77
CA GLY A 16 -23.68 20.93 6.96
C GLY A 16 -22.16 20.86 7.10
N LEU A 17 -21.59 21.92 7.65
CA LEU A 17 -20.18 21.99 8.06
C LEU A 17 -19.93 21.06 9.26
N LEU A 18 -19.04 20.08 9.09
CA LEU A 18 -18.59 19.17 10.14
C LEU A 18 -17.32 19.75 10.80
N PRO A 19 -17.36 20.19 12.06
CA PRO A 19 -16.18 20.69 12.75
C PRO A 19 -15.31 19.50 13.21
N LEU A 20 -14.00 19.59 13.01
CA LEU A 20 -13.05 18.53 13.38
C LEU A 20 -12.18 18.96 14.58
N ASP A 21 -12.68 19.88 15.40
CA ASP A 21 -11.98 20.47 16.54
C ASP A 21 -11.80 19.48 17.70
N ASP A 22 -12.87 18.80 18.14
CA ASP A 22 -12.75 17.77 19.19
C ASP A 22 -11.97 16.53 18.69
N VAL A 23 -12.15 16.14 17.42
CA VAL A 23 -11.38 15.07 16.76
C VAL A 23 -9.87 15.40 16.71
N ALA A 24 -9.51 16.64 16.37
CA ALA A 24 -8.12 17.07 16.32
C ALA A 24 -7.46 17.17 17.70
N GLU A 25 -8.23 17.47 18.74
CA GLU A 25 -7.77 17.43 20.14
C GLU A 25 -7.45 16.00 20.57
N ASP A 26 -8.40 15.07 20.43
CA ASP A 26 -8.22 13.67 20.84
C ASP A 26 -7.06 12.98 20.07
N ILE A 27 -6.88 13.29 18.78
CA ILE A 27 -5.74 12.76 17.99
C ILE A 27 -4.39 13.32 18.44
N LEU A 28 -4.33 14.57 18.92
CA LEU A 28 -3.08 15.18 19.41
C LEU A 28 -2.74 14.80 20.87
N ASP A 29 -3.72 14.31 21.63
CA ASP A 29 -3.50 13.70 22.94
C ASP A 29 -3.04 12.22 22.85
N GLU A 30 -3.15 11.59 21.68
CA GLU A 30 -2.71 10.21 21.44
C GLU A 30 -1.18 10.02 21.41
N TYR A 31 -0.72 8.86 21.89
CA TYR A 31 0.72 8.61 21.99
C TYR A 31 1.36 8.40 20.62
N GLY A 32 2.36 9.22 20.30
CA GLY A 32 3.16 9.10 19.08
C GLY A 32 2.66 9.94 17.89
N ILE A 33 1.80 10.93 18.13
CA ILE A 33 1.39 11.94 17.16
C ILE A 33 1.77 13.31 17.75
N ASP A 34 2.75 13.99 17.13
CA ASP A 34 3.21 15.32 17.57
C ASP A 34 2.64 16.45 16.70
N LEU A 35 2.07 16.09 15.54
CA LEU A 35 1.58 17.01 14.52
C LEU A 35 0.48 16.31 13.71
N LEU A 36 -0.65 16.97 13.52
CA LEU A 36 -1.79 16.49 12.73
C LEU A 36 -1.93 17.33 11.45
N GLU A 37 -2.08 16.65 10.33
CA GLU A 37 -2.36 17.25 9.03
C GLU A 37 -3.82 17.00 8.62
N LEU A 38 -4.50 18.04 8.13
CA LEU A 38 -5.68 17.93 7.30
C LEU A 38 -5.30 18.34 5.87
N LEU A 39 -5.39 17.40 4.94
CA LEU A 39 -5.09 17.58 3.52
C LEU A 39 -6.40 17.42 2.72
N THR A 40 -6.63 18.30 1.74
CA THR A 40 -7.94 18.50 1.09
C THR A 40 -7.79 18.85 -0.40
N TRP A 41 -8.45 18.11 -1.29
CA TRP A 41 -8.53 18.42 -2.73
C TRP A 41 -9.85 17.91 -3.36
N PRO A 42 -10.33 18.48 -4.47
CA PRO A 42 -11.54 17.98 -5.12
C PRO A 42 -11.23 16.67 -5.84
N GLY A 43 -11.82 15.57 -5.39
CA GLY A 43 -11.69 14.26 -6.02
C GLY A 43 -12.65 14.09 -7.20
N LYS A 44 -12.69 12.87 -7.74
CA LYS A 44 -13.45 12.54 -8.96
C LYS A 44 -14.96 12.78 -8.87
N ALA A 45 -15.56 12.48 -7.73
CA ALA A 45 -17.02 12.55 -7.49
C ALA A 45 -17.42 13.37 -6.25
N GLN A 46 -16.48 13.65 -5.35
CA GLN A 46 -16.73 14.39 -4.11
C GLN A 46 -15.47 15.09 -3.61
N GLN A 47 -15.65 15.94 -2.59
CA GLN A 47 -14.58 16.56 -1.85
C GLN A 47 -13.85 15.56 -0.95
N GLU A 48 -12.56 15.34 -1.20
CA GLU A 48 -11.77 14.40 -0.40
C GLU A 48 -11.04 15.11 0.75
N TYR A 49 -10.97 14.40 1.89
CA TYR A 49 -10.40 14.85 3.15
C TYR A 49 -9.54 13.76 3.78
N PHE A 50 -8.29 14.09 4.12
CA PHE A 50 -7.32 13.16 4.70
C PHE A 50 -6.76 13.72 6.01
N LEU A 51 -6.85 12.92 7.08
CA LEU A 51 -6.13 13.18 8.33
C LEU A 51 -4.85 12.33 8.38
N ILE A 52 -3.71 12.96 8.59
CA ILE A 52 -2.39 12.29 8.63
C ILE A 52 -1.67 12.68 9.92
N GLY A 53 -1.30 11.69 10.73
CA GLY A 53 -0.62 11.88 12.01
C GLY A 53 0.89 11.70 11.89
N HIS A 54 1.66 12.77 12.13
CA HIS A 54 3.11 12.78 12.04
C HIS A 54 3.75 12.67 13.43
N SER A 55 4.90 11.98 13.52
CA SER A 55 5.74 11.94 14.73
C SER A 55 7.12 12.53 14.49
N SER A 56 7.66 13.22 15.49
CA SER A 56 9.09 13.43 15.61
C SER A 56 9.76 12.19 16.21
N GLN A 57 10.58 11.47 15.43
CA GLN A 57 11.39 10.36 15.97
C GLN A 57 12.42 10.92 16.97
N GLY A 58 12.07 10.97 18.25
CA GLY A 58 12.89 11.59 19.30
C GLY A 58 12.60 11.16 20.74
N ARG A 59 11.67 10.23 20.99
CA ARG A 59 11.31 9.76 22.35
C ARG A 59 11.51 8.26 22.52
N ALA A 60 12.78 7.86 22.62
CA ALA A 60 13.22 6.49 22.75
C ALA A 60 12.67 5.74 24.00
N ASP A 61 12.12 4.55 23.77
CA ASP A 61 12.54 3.28 24.40
C ASP A 61 12.74 3.23 25.94
N SER A 62 11.90 3.92 26.71
CA SER A 62 12.11 4.05 28.17
C SER A 62 10.91 3.73 29.06
N ARG A 63 9.81 3.16 28.53
CA ARG A 63 8.66 2.70 29.34
C ARG A 63 8.23 1.24 29.19
N LEU A 64 8.83 0.48 28.29
CA LEU A 64 8.66 -0.98 28.22
C LEU A 64 9.79 -1.71 28.96
N LYS A 65 9.77 -1.65 30.30
CA LYS A 65 10.38 -2.69 31.17
C LYS A 65 9.85 -2.65 32.61
N ASN A 66 9.44 -3.85 33.06
CA ASN A 66 9.13 -4.28 34.43
C ASN A 66 7.76 -3.86 35.03
N PRO A 67 6.82 -4.82 35.15
CA PRO A 67 5.85 -4.84 36.26
C PRO A 67 6.53 -5.31 37.56
N GLU A 68 6.11 -4.69 38.66
CA GLU A 68 6.09 -5.16 40.06
C GLU A 68 7.22 -6.06 40.60
N GLU A 69 7.99 -5.54 41.57
CA GLU A 69 8.02 -6.17 42.90
C GLU A 69 8.32 -5.13 43.98
N SER A 70 7.65 -5.25 45.13
CA SER A 70 7.74 -4.32 46.25
C SER A 70 8.46 -4.95 47.43
N GLU A 71 9.47 -4.28 48.00
CA GLU A 71 9.75 -4.36 49.43
C GLU A 71 10.55 -3.14 49.94
N SER A 72 10.31 -2.77 51.20
CA SER A 72 10.84 -1.58 51.87
C SER A 72 12.08 -1.90 52.73
N ASP A 73 13.07 -1.00 52.80
CA ASP A 73 13.28 -0.21 54.03
C ASP A 73 14.50 0.77 54.03
N THR A 74 14.21 1.99 54.50
CA THR A 74 15.02 2.88 55.36
C THR A 74 16.34 3.58 54.96
N THR A 75 16.34 4.89 55.29
CA THR A 75 17.40 5.76 55.88
C THR A 75 18.52 6.37 55.03
N ASP A 76 18.50 7.72 54.97
CA ASP A 76 19.49 8.70 55.47
C ASP A 76 21.01 8.47 55.19
N ASP A 77 21.86 9.48 54.93
CA ASP A 77 21.80 10.93 55.19
C ASP A 77 22.80 11.72 54.29
N ALA A 78 22.94 13.04 54.47
CA ALA A 78 23.84 13.97 53.75
C ALA A 78 25.38 13.63 53.86
N ASP A 79 26.33 14.16 53.06
CA ASP A 79 26.79 15.57 53.10
C ASP A 79 27.88 15.96 52.03
N VAL A 80 27.91 17.26 51.70
CA VAL A 80 28.94 18.18 51.14
C VAL A 80 30.35 17.70 50.67
N SER A 81 30.81 18.12 49.46
CA SER A 81 31.85 19.18 49.23
C SER A 81 32.54 19.21 47.82
N THR A 82 32.65 20.43 47.23
CA THR A 82 33.75 21.05 46.40
C THR A 82 34.71 20.17 45.55
N THR A 83 35.14 20.57 44.33
CA THR A 83 36.01 21.76 44.06
C THR A 83 36.15 22.06 42.54
N ASP A 84 36.52 23.31 42.20
CA ASP A 84 36.85 23.88 40.86
C ASP A 84 37.91 23.08 40.04
N THR A 85 38.12 23.28 38.72
CA THR A 85 38.81 24.45 38.13
C THR A 85 38.76 24.48 36.57
N GLN A 86 38.75 25.67 35.96
CA GLN A 86 38.98 25.92 34.52
C GLN A 86 40.47 25.73 34.12
N THR A 87 40.81 25.76 32.81
CA THR A 87 41.71 26.78 32.16
C THR A 87 42.35 26.34 30.81
N THR A 88 42.11 27.17 29.78
CA THR A 88 42.72 27.43 28.44
C THR A 88 44.03 26.76 27.91
N LEU A 89 43.95 26.23 26.66
CA LEU A 89 44.64 26.68 25.40
C LEU A 89 46.13 27.13 25.36
N SER A 90 46.98 26.47 24.52
CA SER A 90 47.73 27.05 23.33
C SER A 90 49.16 26.50 22.97
N ALA A 91 49.31 26.00 21.72
CA ALA A 91 50.36 26.27 20.67
C ALA A 91 51.86 25.79 20.70
N ALA A 92 52.34 25.37 19.50
CA ALA A 92 53.60 25.72 18.77
C ALA A 92 54.68 24.64 18.37
N THR A 93 54.79 24.33 17.05
CA THR A 93 55.99 24.18 16.13
C THR A 93 57.12 23.13 16.39
N ASP A 94 58.06 22.73 15.49
CA ASP A 94 58.49 23.16 14.12
C ASP A 94 59.26 22.07 13.27
N GLY A 95 59.33 22.21 11.93
CA GLY A 95 60.33 21.65 10.94
C GLY A 95 60.37 20.13 10.59
N GLY A 96 60.97 19.64 9.47
CA GLY A 96 61.47 20.26 8.21
C GLY A 96 62.40 19.38 7.30
N ASN A 97 62.37 19.59 5.96
CA ASN A 97 63.21 19.05 4.83
C ASN A 97 63.08 17.55 4.41
N GLY A 98 63.16 17.11 3.12
CA GLY A 98 63.24 17.81 1.81
C GLY A 98 63.45 16.85 0.59
N GLU A 99 63.45 17.41 -0.64
CA GLU A 99 63.91 16.89 -1.99
C GLU A 99 63.04 15.91 -2.86
N ASP A 100 62.54 16.46 -3.99
CA ASP A 100 62.53 16.03 -5.43
C ASP A 100 62.26 14.57 -5.89
N ASP A 101 61.25 14.33 -6.77
CA ASP A 101 61.39 14.24 -8.27
C ASP A 101 60.19 13.59 -9.02
N ALA A 102 59.87 14.16 -10.20
CA ALA A 102 59.26 13.62 -11.45
C ALA A 102 57.98 12.73 -11.54
N ASP A 103 57.00 13.26 -12.29
CA ASP A 103 56.08 12.65 -13.30
C ASP A 103 55.38 11.27 -13.09
N SER A 104 54.04 11.29 -13.05
CA SER A 104 53.18 10.25 -13.65
C SER A 104 51.80 10.79 -14.00
N GLU A 105 51.28 10.43 -15.19
CA GLU A 105 49.83 10.43 -15.45
C GLU A 105 49.19 9.27 -14.67
N GLY A 106 47.95 9.41 -14.17
CA GLY A 106 47.28 8.32 -13.44
C GLY A 106 46.09 8.69 -12.54
N ASP A 107 44.92 8.84 -13.16
CA ASP A 107 43.57 8.37 -12.76
C ASP A 107 42.94 8.56 -11.34
N THR A 108 41.62 8.85 -11.34
CA THR A 108 40.59 8.68 -10.27
C THR A 108 40.82 9.30 -8.87
N THR A 109 39.94 10.14 -8.32
CA THR A 109 38.65 9.73 -7.69
C THR A 109 37.89 10.94 -7.11
N GLY A 110 36.55 10.86 -7.07
CA GLY A 110 35.74 11.38 -5.95
C GLY A 110 35.57 12.89 -5.77
N SER A 111 34.63 13.50 -6.51
CA SER A 111 33.79 14.55 -5.93
C SER A 111 32.47 13.93 -5.49
N SER A 112 32.10 14.18 -4.25
CA SER A 112 30.82 13.78 -3.67
C SER A 112 29.77 14.83 -3.97
N ASP A 113 28.85 14.54 -4.89
CA ASP A 113 27.57 15.24 -4.97
C ASP A 113 26.56 14.48 -4.11
N GLY A 114 25.86 15.21 -3.23
CA GLY A 114 24.90 14.64 -2.31
C GLY A 114 23.52 14.48 -2.95
N GLU A 115 22.89 13.34 -2.72
CA GLU A 115 21.47 13.12 -3.03
C GLU A 115 20.57 13.96 -2.08
N PRO A 116 19.38 14.37 -2.53
CA PRO A 116 18.43 15.06 -1.68
C PRO A 116 17.68 14.10 -0.75
N ASP A 117 17.76 14.31 0.57
CA ASP A 117 16.97 13.58 1.58
C ASP A 117 15.45 13.82 1.41
N GLN A 118 14.82 13.00 0.56
CA GLN A 118 13.41 12.68 0.70
C GLN A 118 13.23 11.72 1.87
N PRO A 119 12.22 11.91 2.74
CA PRO A 119 11.97 10.99 3.83
C PRO A 119 11.14 9.85 3.26
N VAL A 120 11.79 8.91 2.58
CA VAL A 120 11.17 7.61 2.31
C VAL A 120 10.93 6.98 3.68
N SER A 121 9.68 6.62 3.97
CA SER A 121 9.39 5.75 5.10
C SER A 121 9.95 4.37 4.77
N ASP A 122 11.20 4.12 5.15
CA ASP A 122 11.88 2.82 5.02
C ASP A 122 11.16 1.77 5.89
N GLY A 123 10.06 1.26 5.36
CA GLY A 123 9.29 0.16 5.92
C GLY A 123 10.11 -1.12 5.84
N ARG A 124 10.79 -1.45 6.93
CA ARG A 124 11.17 -2.85 7.18
C ARG A 124 9.90 -3.60 7.56
N ASP A 125 9.66 -4.73 6.93
CA ASP A 125 8.65 -5.70 7.36
C ASP A 125 8.76 -5.94 8.88
N GLY A 126 7.73 -5.55 9.65
CA GLY A 126 7.69 -5.86 11.08
C GLY A 126 6.84 -4.99 12.00
N ASP A 127 6.47 -3.76 11.62
CA ASP A 127 5.68 -2.88 12.50
C ASP A 127 4.58 -2.16 11.70
N ARG A 128 3.32 -2.61 11.85
CA ARG A 128 2.15 -1.91 11.27
C ARG A 128 2.01 -0.56 11.96
N ASP A 129 1.75 0.50 11.21
CA ASP A 129 1.58 1.82 11.81
C ASP A 129 0.21 1.97 12.50
N THR A 130 0.17 1.48 13.74
CA THR A 130 -0.99 1.55 14.65
C THR A 130 -1.55 2.97 14.85
N ARG A 131 -0.88 4.04 14.40
CA ARG A 131 -1.41 5.42 14.46
C ARG A 131 -2.60 5.62 13.53
N ALA A 132 -2.57 5.05 12.32
CA ALA A 132 -3.68 5.18 11.38
C ALA A 132 -4.95 4.51 11.92
N GLU A 133 -4.80 3.33 12.53
CA GLU A 133 -5.88 2.62 13.24
C GLU A 133 -6.44 3.44 14.42
N ARG A 134 -5.59 4.12 15.21
CA ARG A 134 -6.03 5.01 16.31
C ARG A 134 -6.77 6.25 15.81
N ILE A 135 -6.25 6.92 14.79
CA ILE A 135 -6.92 8.07 14.15
C ILE A 135 -8.30 7.65 13.63
N LYS A 136 -8.39 6.52 12.92
CA LYS A 136 -9.66 5.97 12.42
C LYS A 136 -10.65 5.74 13.56
N ALA A 137 -10.23 5.09 14.64
CA ALA A 137 -11.07 4.80 15.79
C ALA A 137 -11.62 6.06 16.49
N ILE A 138 -10.81 7.13 16.58
CA ILE A 138 -11.26 8.42 17.14
C ILE A 138 -12.34 9.04 16.25
N VAL A 139 -12.13 9.09 14.93
CA VAL A 139 -13.17 9.65 14.03
C VAL A 139 -14.43 8.79 14.06
N ASP A 140 -14.32 7.46 14.10
CA ASP A 140 -15.48 6.57 14.17
C ASP A 140 -16.30 6.78 15.47
N ASP A 141 -15.67 7.13 16.60
CA ASP A 141 -16.37 7.44 17.87
C ASP A 141 -17.14 8.78 17.80
N HIS A 142 -16.55 9.81 17.18
CA HIS A 142 -17.18 11.13 17.03
C HIS A 142 -18.22 11.19 15.90
N TYR A 143 -17.97 10.49 14.79
CA TYR A 143 -18.64 10.69 13.50
C TYR A 143 -18.98 9.40 12.73
N GLY A 144 -18.79 8.20 13.27
CA GLY A 144 -19.11 6.94 12.57
C GLY A 144 -20.60 6.73 12.25
N ASP A 145 -21.50 7.59 12.76
CA ASP A 145 -22.91 7.68 12.38
C ASP A 145 -23.19 8.61 11.17
N LYS A 146 -22.18 9.39 10.74
CA LYS A 146 -22.28 10.47 9.74
C LYS A 146 -21.23 10.41 8.64
N LEU A 147 -20.06 9.80 8.88
CA LEU A 147 -18.97 9.69 7.93
C LEU A 147 -18.52 8.24 7.81
N GLY A 148 -18.27 7.78 6.58
CA GLY A 148 -17.37 6.65 6.38
C GLY A 148 -15.94 7.10 6.68
N THR A 149 -15.11 6.20 7.22
CA THR A 149 -13.69 6.48 7.43
C THR A 149 -12.84 5.29 7.02
N GLU A 150 -11.79 5.55 6.26
CA GLU A 150 -10.91 4.52 5.71
C GLU A 150 -9.43 4.91 5.86
N ILE A 151 -8.58 3.90 6.04
CA ILE A 151 -7.12 4.03 6.09
C ILE A 151 -6.61 3.95 4.65
N CYS A 152 -5.75 4.88 4.25
CA CYS A 152 -5.25 4.97 2.89
C CYS A 152 -3.83 5.54 2.82
N THR A 153 -3.09 5.09 1.82
CA THR A 153 -1.86 5.75 1.34
C THR A 153 -2.25 6.85 0.34
N VAL A 154 -1.56 7.99 0.37
CA VAL A 154 -1.78 9.12 -0.55
C VAL A 154 -0.54 9.33 -1.41
N ASP A 155 -0.70 9.44 -2.73
CA ASP A 155 0.35 9.80 -3.67
C ASP A 155 0.11 11.20 -4.28
N LEU A 156 1.02 12.13 -3.96
CA LEU A 156 1.07 13.49 -4.52
C LEU A 156 2.08 13.61 -5.68
N GLY A 157 2.72 12.52 -6.09
CA GLY A 157 3.58 12.43 -7.26
C GLY A 157 2.96 12.97 -8.57
N PRO A 158 1.68 12.72 -8.88
CA PRO A 158 0.97 13.29 -10.03
C PRO A 158 1.08 14.81 -10.15
N ILE A 159 0.92 15.53 -9.03
CA ILE A 159 0.99 17.00 -8.96
C ILE A 159 2.40 17.54 -8.72
N GLY A 160 3.32 16.73 -8.17
CA GLY A 160 4.69 17.14 -7.84
C GLY A 160 5.61 17.38 -9.04
N LYS A 161 5.16 17.09 -10.28
CA LYS A 161 5.96 17.17 -11.52
C LYS A 161 6.41 18.59 -11.89
N MET A 162 5.65 19.62 -11.53
CA MET A 162 5.99 21.02 -11.77
C MET A 162 5.59 21.90 -10.58
N PRO A 163 6.42 22.87 -10.16
CA PRO A 163 6.05 23.80 -9.10
C PRO A 163 4.89 24.69 -9.54
N VAL A 164 3.90 24.82 -8.67
CA VAL A 164 2.80 25.77 -8.83
C VAL A 164 2.81 26.83 -7.73
N PRO A 165 2.35 28.06 -8.05
CA PRO A 165 2.10 29.13 -7.10
C PRO A 165 1.39 28.63 -5.85
N THR A 166 2.00 28.83 -4.68
CA THR A 166 1.42 28.38 -3.41
C THR A 166 1.22 29.58 -2.48
N SER A 167 -0.03 29.83 -2.08
CA SER A 167 -0.39 30.84 -1.09
C SER A 167 -0.23 30.24 0.31
N ARG A 168 0.71 30.75 1.11
CA ARG A 168 0.86 30.41 2.54
C ARG A 168 0.24 31.50 3.39
N LEU A 169 -0.60 31.10 4.36
CA LEU A 169 -1.15 32.02 5.35
C LEU A 169 -0.04 32.54 6.28
N LEU A 170 0.02 33.86 6.45
CA LEU A 170 0.98 34.56 7.31
C LEU A 170 0.22 35.51 8.26
N GLN A 171 0.61 35.52 9.53
CA GLN A 171 0.00 36.40 10.53
C GLN A 171 0.99 37.51 10.95
N PRO A 172 0.67 38.81 10.79
CA PRO A 172 1.55 39.89 11.26
C PRO A 172 1.66 39.94 12.79
N ALA A 173 2.83 40.35 13.29
CA ALA A 173 3.13 40.41 14.72
C ALA A 173 2.08 41.15 15.57
N ASN A 174 1.68 40.54 16.70
CA ASN A 174 0.72 41.07 17.69
C ASN A 174 -0.72 41.26 17.19
N LEU A 175 -1.09 40.62 16.08
CA LEU A 175 -2.46 40.59 15.58
C LEU A 175 -2.99 39.15 15.62
N SER A 176 -4.24 38.96 16.03
CA SER A 176 -4.91 37.65 16.09
C SER A 176 -5.92 37.48 14.95
N ILE A 177 -6.31 36.23 14.70
CA ILE A 177 -7.44 35.90 13.82
C ILE A 177 -8.75 36.26 14.56
N THR A 178 -9.86 36.37 13.82
CA THR A 178 -11.19 36.66 14.37
C THR A 178 -11.99 35.36 14.49
N SER A 179 -12.01 34.78 15.69
CA SER A 179 -12.68 33.53 16.05
C SER A 179 -14.01 33.26 15.29
N PRO A 180 -14.29 32.00 14.89
CA PRO A 180 -15.50 31.59 14.17
C PRO A 180 -16.81 32.02 14.84
N GLU A 181 -16.84 32.13 16.17
CA GLU A 181 -18.03 32.60 16.90
C GLU A 181 -18.41 34.05 16.57
N VAL A 182 -17.39 34.88 16.31
CA VAL A 182 -17.52 36.32 16.02
C VAL A 182 -17.72 36.54 14.53
N SER A 183 -16.93 35.88 13.69
CA SER A 183 -16.98 36.00 12.23
C SER A 183 -18.15 35.26 11.59
N ARG A 184 -18.67 34.21 12.26
CA ARG A 184 -19.72 33.29 11.78
C ARG A 184 -19.38 32.57 10.46
N LYS A 185 -18.08 32.41 10.21
CA LYS A 185 -17.50 31.80 9.00
C LYS A 185 -16.45 30.76 9.42
N SER A 186 -16.18 29.78 8.57
CA SER A 186 -14.99 28.93 8.65
C SER A 186 -14.13 29.23 7.42
N ALA A 187 -12.82 29.41 7.60
CA ALA A 187 -11.96 29.90 6.53
C ALA A 187 -11.75 28.83 5.46
N THR A 188 -11.41 27.61 5.89
CA THR A 188 -11.33 26.43 5.00
C THR A 188 -12.68 26.13 4.33
N ALA A 189 -13.81 26.27 5.03
CA ALA A 189 -15.11 25.96 4.45
C ALA A 189 -15.51 26.95 3.33
N ASP A 190 -15.36 28.25 3.58
CA ASP A 190 -15.63 29.29 2.59
C ASP A 190 -14.67 29.16 1.39
N LEU A 191 -13.39 28.84 1.65
CA LEU A 191 -12.36 28.62 0.62
C LEU A 191 -12.69 27.41 -0.28
N VAL A 192 -12.97 26.26 0.33
CA VAL A 192 -13.34 25.02 -0.38
C VAL A 192 -14.62 25.22 -1.19
N HIS A 193 -15.63 25.90 -0.62
CA HIS A 193 -16.87 26.22 -1.30
C HIS A 193 -16.64 27.02 -2.59
N ASP A 194 -15.92 28.14 -2.51
CA ASP A 194 -15.74 29.05 -3.64
C ASP A 194 -14.85 28.44 -4.73
N LEU A 195 -13.78 27.72 -4.35
CA LEU A 195 -12.95 26.96 -5.30
C LEU A 195 -13.77 25.88 -6.04
N ASN A 196 -14.71 25.24 -5.36
CA ASN A 196 -15.57 24.20 -5.94
C ASN A 196 -16.68 24.76 -6.83
N ASP A 197 -17.33 25.88 -6.47
CA ASP A 197 -18.33 26.55 -7.31
C ASP A 197 -17.71 27.03 -8.63
N GLU A 198 -16.49 27.56 -8.56
CA GLU A 198 -15.71 28.03 -9.72
C GLU A 198 -14.97 26.89 -10.46
N ARG A 199 -15.07 25.64 -9.96
CA ARG A 199 -14.47 24.40 -10.51
C ARG A 199 -12.94 24.48 -10.70
N ILE A 200 -12.27 25.04 -9.71
CA ILE A 200 -10.81 25.12 -9.64
C ILE A 200 -10.28 23.82 -9.05
N SER A 201 -9.25 23.23 -9.67
CA SER A 201 -8.47 22.17 -9.04
C SER A 201 -7.53 22.80 -8.02
N TYR A 202 -7.36 22.20 -6.85
CA TYR A 202 -6.45 22.71 -5.83
C TYR A 202 -5.93 21.61 -4.91
N LEU A 203 -4.86 21.91 -4.17
CA LEU A 203 -4.48 21.22 -2.95
C LEU A 203 -4.45 22.21 -1.79
N HIS A 204 -5.18 21.93 -0.72
CA HIS A 204 -5.20 22.71 0.53
C HIS A 204 -4.68 21.85 1.68
N GLN A 205 -3.84 22.45 2.53
CA GLN A 205 -3.18 21.78 3.65
C GLN A 205 -3.29 22.65 4.91
N SER A 206 -3.65 22.02 6.03
CA SER A 206 -3.60 22.58 7.39
C SER A 206 -2.78 21.66 8.31
N LEU A 207 -1.69 22.15 8.87
CA LEU A 207 -0.79 21.43 9.79
C LEU A 207 -0.90 22.02 11.20
N LEU A 208 -1.34 21.21 12.16
CA LEU A 208 -1.63 21.59 13.54
C LEU A 208 -0.71 20.85 14.52
N GLY A 209 -0.05 21.56 15.43
CA GLY A 209 0.68 20.96 16.54
C GLY A 209 0.44 21.70 17.86
N PRO A 210 0.57 21.02 19.02
CA PRO A 210 0.38 21.63 20.32
C PRO A 210 1.45 22.70 20.58
N ALA A 211 1.07 23.80 21.23
CA ALA A 211 1.98 24.87 21.59
C ALA A 211 2.88 24.55 22.81
N GLY A 212 2.52 23.52 23.56
CA GLY A 212 3.19 23.09 24.78
C GLY A 212 2.68 23.79 26.04
N SER A 213 2.77 23.10 27.19
CA SER A 213 2.11 23.48 28.46
C SER A 213 2.58 24.78 29.13
N SER A 214 3.53 25.50 28.53
CA SER A 214 4.00 26.83 28.98
C SER A 214 3.70 27.96 27.99
N ALA A 215 3.02 27.69 26.88
CA ALA A 215 2.59 28.70 25.92
C ALA A 215 1.30 29.43 26.38
N PRO A 216 1.07 30.68 25.94
CA PRO A 216 -0.15 31.44 26.22
C PRO A 216 -1.31 31.17 25.22
N HIS A 217 -1.15 30.16 24.36
CA HIS A 217 -2.07 29.74 23.30
C HIS A 217 -2.05 28.20 23.24
N ASP A 218 -3.08 27.59 22.67
CA ASP A 218 -3.27 26.14 22.74
C ASP A 218 -2.49 25.40 21.64
N TYR A 219 -2.56 25.91 20.40
CA TYR A 219 -1.98 25.26 19.22
C TYR A 219 -1.20 26.23 18.32
N LEU A 220 -0.42 25.64 17.42
CA LEU A 220 0.32 26.31 16.36
C LEU A 220 -0.10 25.72 15.01
N ILE A 221 -0.68 26.55 14.15
CA ILE A 221 -1.18 26.17 12.81
C ILE A 221 -0.25 26.67 11.70
N THR A 222 -0.10 25.89 10.63
CA THR A 222 0.35 26.35 9.31
C THR A 222 -0.73 26.00 8.29
N SER A 223 -1.09 26.92 7.38
CA SER A 223 -2.06 26.62 6.32
C SER A 223 -1.57 27.13 4.96
N ARG A 224 -1.80 26.34 3.91
CA ARG A 224 -1.28 26.54 2.56
C ARG A 224 -2.32 26.13 1.49
N LEU A 225 -2.31 26.81 0.36
CA LEU A 225 -3.19 26.56 -0.79
C LEU A 225 -2.39 26.60 -2.10
N ALA A 226 -2.51 25.57 -2.93
CA ALA A 226 -1.92 25.48 -4.26
C ALA A 226 -3.05 25.26 -5.30
N PRO A 227 -3.48 26.29 -6.04
CA PRO A 227 -4.48 26.17 -7.09
C PRO A 227 -3.85 25.74 -8.43
N PHE A 228 -4.62 24.99 -9.23
CA PHE A 228 -4.24 24.45 -10.53
C PHE A 228 -5.22 24.90 -11.63
N GLY A 229 -4.70 25.39 -12.75
CA GLY A 229 -5.51 25.93 -13.86
C GLY A 229 -4.67 26.36 -15.07
N THR A 230 -5.32 26.83 -16.14
CA THR A 230 -4.69 27.16 -17.42
C THR A 230 -3.83 28.45 -17.36
N GLY A 231 -2.67 28.37 -16.71
CA GLY A 231 -1.70 29.46 -16.62
C GLY A 231 -0.66 29.35 -15.49
N HIS A 232 -0.79 28.39 -14.56
CA HIS A 232 -0.09 28.43 -13.27
C HIS A 232 1.16 27.52 -13.15
N GLY A 233 1.77 27.09 -14.25
CA GLY A 233 3.07 26.40 -14.20
C GLY A 233 4.24 27.38 -14.31
N ILE A 234 5.11 27.46 -13.29
CA ILE A 234 6.32 28.29 -13.34
C ILE A 234 7.46 27.46 -13.95
N VAL A 235 7.76 27.70 -15.24
CA VAL A 235 8.84 27.01 -15.97
C VAL A 235 10.06 27.92 -16.20
N THR A 236 9.86 29.24 -16.23
CA THR A 236 10.92 30.23 -16.47
C THR A 236 10.79 31.48 -15.59
N GLU A 237 11.87 32.27 -15.48
CA GLU A 237 11.90 33.57 -14.79
C GLU A 237 10.93 34.60 -15.39
N ASP A 238 10.67 34.51 -16.70
CA ASP A 238 9.65 35.31 -17.39
C ASP A 238 8.21 34.84 -17.05
N ASP A 239 8.01 33.56 -16.74
CA ASP A 239 6.73 33.04 -16.26
C ASP A 239 6.48 33.50 -14.82
N LEU A 240 7.49 33.41 -13.95
CA LEU A 240 7.44 33.98 -12.59
C LEU A 240 7.10 35.48 -12.63
N THR A 241 7.72 36.24 -13.54
CA THR A 241 7.45 37.69 -13.68
C THR A 241 6.02 37.95 -14.16
N ARG A 242 5.54 37.25 -15.21
CA ARG A 242 4.15 37.33 -15.68
C ARG A 242 3.13 36.87 -14.63
N HIS A 243 3.53 35.95 -13.76
CA HIS A 243 2.69 35.41 -12.70
C HIS A 243 2.58 36.38 -11.50
N VAL A 244 3.67 37.02 -11.08
CA VAL A 244 3.65 38.10 -10.08
C VAL A 244 2.90 39.34 -10.58
N GLU A 245 2.76 39.53 -11.89
CA GLU A 245 1.95 40.57 -12.52
C GLU A 245 0.46 40.19 -12.73
N ALA A 246 0.08 38.92 -12.51
CA ALA A 246 -1.31 38.49 -12.57
C ALA A 246 -2.03 38.73 -11.24
N ASP A 247 -3.30 39.17 -11.29
CA ASP A 247 -4.16 39.09 -10.10
C ASP A 247 -4.38 37.60 -9.80
N ASN A 248 -3.81 37.12 -8.69
CA ASN A 248 -4.06 35.78 -8.18
C ASN A 248 -5.45 35.76 -7.53
N ASP A 249 -6.45 35.28 -8.28
CA ASP A 249 -7.87 35.34 -7.90
C ASP A 249 -8.20 34.60 -6.58
N TYR A 250 -7.39 33.62 -6.16
CA TYR A 250 -7.59 32.86 -4.90
C TYR A 250 -6.40 32.99 -3.96
N ARG A 251 -6.56 33.77 -2.89
CA ARG A 251 -5.55 34.01 -1.85
C ARG A 251 -6.04 33.52 -0.50
N ILE A 252 -5.26 32.67 0.17
CA ILE A 252 -5.69 32.04 1.43
C ILE A 252 -5.97 33.06 2.54
N SER A 253 -5.32 34.23 2.49
CA SER A 253 -5.56 35.33 3.44
C SER A 253 -6.99 35.87 3.39
N ASP A 254 -7.60 35.89 2.21
CA ASP A 254 -8.84 36.64 1.96
C ASP A 254 -10.07 35.90 2.54
N TYR A 255 -9.92 34.60 2.80
CA TYR A 255 -10.90 33.74 3.48
C TYR A 255 -10.74 33.71 5.00
N VAL A 256 -9.59 34.16 5.54
CA VAL A 256 -9.32 34.17 6.99
C VAL A 256 -9.80 35.48 7.60
N PRO A 257 -10.84 35.48 8.45
CA PRO A 257 -11.41 36.72 8.97
C PRO A 257 -10.46 37.36 9.99
N GLY A 258 -9.96 38.54 9.66
CA GLY A 258 -9.10 39.33 10.54
C GLY A 258 -7.96 40.00 9.77
N PRO A 259 -6.97 40.54 10.49
CA PRO A 259 -5.73 41.06 9.91
C PRO A 259 -4.74 39.93 9.56
N SER A 260 -5.07 39.15 8.54
CA SER A 260 -4.20 38.14 7.90
C SER A 260 -3.40 38.74 6.73
N THR A 261 -2.38 38.04 6.26
CA THR A 261 -1.76 38.23 4.94
C THR A 261 -1.31 36.87 4.40
N ASP A 262 -0.82 36.83 3.18
CA ASP A 262 -0.09 35.69 2.62
C ASP A 262 1.28 36.16 2.08
N ASN A 263 2.04 35.22 1.50
CA ASN A 263 3.32 35.50 0.83
C ASN A 263 3.19 36.44 -0.39
N TRP A 264 2.03 36.46 -1.07
CA TRP A 264 1.73 37.39 -2.17
C TRP A 264 1.51 38.83 -1.70
N GLY A 265 1.04 39.01 -0.47
CA GLY A 265 0.85 40.32 0.17
C GLY A 265 2.14 41.01 0.64
N LEU A 266 3.30 40.34 0.51
CA LEU A 266 4.56 40.82 1.07
C LEU A 266 5.15 42.02 0.27
N PRO A 267 5.68 43.05 0.95
CA PRO A 267 6.11 44.30 0.31
C PRO A 267 7.49 44.22 -0.38
N ILE A 268 7.76 43.16 -1.13
CA ILE A 268 9.08 42.74 -1.66
C ILE A 268 9.80 43.83 -2.47
N GLU A 269 9.09 44.63 -3.25
CA GLU A 269 9.66 45.76 -4.02
C GLU A 269 10.30 46.85 -3.14
N LYS A 270 10.01 46.90 -1.84
CA LYS A 270 10.71 47.78 -0.89
C LYS A 270 12.09 47.22 -0.54
N HIS A 271 12.23 45.89 -0.50
CA HIS A 271 13.44 45.17 -0.09
C HIS A 271 14.46 45.07 -1.23
N LYS A 272 14.03 44.78 -2.46
CA LYS A 272 14.87 44.84 -3.68
C LYS A 272 15.62 46.18 -3.84
N ARG A 273 15.04 47.28 -3.33
CA ARG A 273 15.64 48.64 -3.36
C ARG A 273 16.71 48.90 -2.31
N TYR A 274 16.84 48.04 -1.29
CA TYR A 274 17.92 48.08 -0.31
C TYR A 274 19.14 47.31 -0.85
N ALA A 275 18.98 46.05 -1.24
CA ALA A 275 20.07 45.22 -1.80
C ALA A 275 20.81 45.87 -2.99
N ASN A 276 20.08 46.57 -3.88
CA ASN A 276 20.66 47.28 -5.03
C ASN A 276 21.41 48.58 -4.70
N LYS A 277 21.52 48.98 -3.42
CA LYS A 277 22.35 50.12 -3.00
C LYS A 277 23.58 49.61 -2.27
N GLN A 278 24.73 49.58 -2.95
CA GLN A 278 26.02 49.36 -2.31
C GLN A 278 26.25 50.35 -1.16
N THR A 279 26.01 49.90 0.07
CA THR A 279 26.41 50.60 1.29
C THR A 279 27.76 50.06 1.74
N THR A 280 28.67 50.92 2.19
CA THR A 280 30.00 50.50 2.66
C THR A 280 29.98 49.76 4.01
N HIS A 281 28.80 49.59 4.59
CA HIS A 281 28.54 48.89 5.85
C HIS A 281 27.23 48.12 5.69
N PRO A 282 27.25 46.91 5.08
CA PRO A 282 26.05 46.12 4.90
C PRO A 282 25.43 45.81 6.27
N SER A 283 24.14 46.08 6.38
CA SER A 283 23.31 45.70 7.51
C SER A 283 23.29 44.18 7.69
N GLN A 284 22.80 43.70 8.84
CA GLN A 284 22.69 42.27 9.12
C GLN A 284 21.80 41.56 8.08
N LEU A 285 20.77 42.26 7.55
CA LEU A 285 19.92 41.82 6.44
C LEU A 285 20.71 41.66 5.12
N GLU A 286 21.56 42.63 4.77
CA GLU A 286 22.39 42.56 3.54
C GLU A 286 23.47 41.46 3.61
N GLN A 287 23.85 41.01 4.81
CA GLN A 287 24.77 39.87 5.01
C GLN A 287 24.04 38.51 4.96
N LEU A 288 22.76 38.46 5.33
CA LEU A 288 21.91 37.28 5.17
C LEU A 288 21.56 37.02 3.70
N ASP A 289 21.48 38.06 2.87
CA ASP A 289 21.24 37.95 1.41
C ASP A 289 22.38 37.18 0.69
N GLU A 290 23.65 37.37 1.09
CA GLU A 290 24.78 36.56 0.60
C GLU A 290 24.73 35.10 1.12
N MET A 291 24.10 34.84 2.28
CA MET A 291 23.85 33.48 2.77
C MET A 291 22.62 32.81 2.10
N SER A 292 21.65 33.61 1.62
CA SER A 292 20.40 33.13 0.98
C SER A 292 20.61 32.38 -0.34
N LEU A 293 21.84 32.39 -0.90
CA LEU A 293 22.20 31.60 -2.08
C LEU A 293 22.10 30.06 -1.87
N ARG A 294 21.91 29.58 -0.63
CA ARG A 294 21.64 28.16 -0.35
C ARG A 294 20.16 27.78 -0.31
N ASP A 295 19.27 28.71 0.08
CA ASP A 295 17.86 28.42 0.41
C ASP A 295 16.85 29.20 -0.46
N GLY A 296 17.28 29.68 -1.63
CA GLY A 296 16.42 30.36 -2.62
C GLY A 296 16.28 31.88 -2.40
N SER A 297 15.70 32.58 -3.38
CA SER A 297 15.56 34.04 -3.35
C SER A 297 14.26 34.53 -2.70
N ILE A 298 14.19 35.84 -2.40
CA ILE A 298 12.98 36.48 -1.84
C ILE A 298 11.80 36.38 -2.82
N GLU A 299 12.06 36.34 -4.13
CA GLU A 299 11.04 36.12 -5.16
C GLU A 299 10.48 34.70 -5.14
N ALA A 300 11.29 33.68 -4.81
CA ALA A 300 10.82 32.30 -4.63
C ALA A 300 9.89 32.17 -3.41
N LEU A 301 10.11 32.97 -2.35
CA LEU A 301 9.16 33.09 -1.23
C LEU A 301 7.85 33.74 -1.66
N ALA A 302 7.91 34.80 -2.48
CA ALA A 302 6.74 35.42 -3.10
C ALA A 302 5.90 34.40 -3.86
N ALA A 303 6.56 33.59 -4.69
CA ALA A 303 5.95 32.55 -5.51
C ALA A 303 5.37 31.38 -4.70
N GLY A 304 5.95 31.13 -3.52
CA GLY A 304 5.63 29.98 -2.69
C GLY A 304 6.34 28.68 -3.13
N ASP A 305 7.42 28.74 -3.93
CA ASP A 305 8.15 27.53 -4.37
C ASP A 305 8.64 26.65 -3.19
N PRO A 306 9.18 27.21 -2.07
CA PRO A 306 9.52 26.42 -0.89
C PRO A 306 8.28 25.83 -0.21
N GLU A 307 7.15 26.54 -0.27
CA GLU A 307 5.90 26.12 0.36
C GLU A 307 5.19 25.02 -0.43
N PHE A 308 5.27 25.03 -1.75
CA PHE A 308 4.80 23.93 -2.59
C PHE A 308 5.54 22.63 -2.25
N ARG A 309 6.88 22.68 -2.22
CA ARG A 309 7.71 21.52 -1.85
C ARG A 309 7.46 21.06 -0.42
N ALA A 310 7.23 21.99 0.50
CA ALA A 310 6.92 21.65 1.89
C ALA A 310 5.51 21.06 2.04
N MET A 311 4.54 21.52 1.24
CA MET A 311 3.19 20.97 1.18
C MET A 311 3.21 19.50 0.75
N LEU A 312 3.85 19.18 -0.37
CA LEU A 312 3.92 17.80 -0.91
C LEU A 312 4.53 16.77 0.06
N GLY A 313 5.34 17.21 1.03
CA GLY A 313 5.98 16.33 2.01
C GLY A 313 5.42 16.43 3.44
N GLY A 314 4.26 17.05 3.65
CA GLY A 314 3.70 17.29 5.00
C GLY A 314 4.60 18.13 5.93
N ARG A 315 5.63 18.80 5.39
CA ARG A 315 6.71 19.39 6.18
C ARG A 315 6.28 20.74 6.78
N VAL A 316 6.44 20.87 8.10
CA VAL A 316 6.43 22.17 8.81
C VAL A 316 7.74 22.91 8.50
N HIS A 317 7.83 23.42 7.27
CA HIS A 317 8.90 24.32 6.88
C HIS A 317 8.73 25.63 7.66
N ASN A 318 9.61 25.86 8.62
CA ASN A 318 9.70 27.10 9.37
C ASN A 318 10.74 27.99 8.70
N ASP A 319 10.29 28.84 7.79
CA ASP A 319 11.16 29.83 7.16
C ASP A 319 11.15 31.11 8.00
N ASP A 320 12.16 31.23 8.87
CA ASP A 320 12.35 32.40 9.75
C ASP A 320 12.47 33.71 8.95
N ARG A 321 12.75 33.66 7.63
CA ARG A 321 12.81 34.85 6.76
C ARG A 321 11.48 35.60 6.71
N TYR A 322 10.32 34.97 6.91
CA TYR A 322 9.05 35.70 6.99
C TYR A 322 8.99 36.61 8.24
N GLU A 323 9.52 36.14 9.38
CA GLU A 323 9.64 36.95 10.59
C GLU A 323 10.74 38.01 10.41
N GLU A 324 11.94 37.61 10.01
CA GLU A 324 13.11 38.50 9.91
C GLU A 324 12.94 39.63 8.89
N LEU A 325 12.37 39.34 7.72
CA LEU A 325 12.23 40.31 6.62
C LEU A 325 10.93 41.10 6.70
N PHE A 326 9.83 40.51 7.20
CA PHE A 326 8.49 41.09 7.07
C PHE A 326 7.71 41.21 8.39
N GLY A 327 8.18 40.61 9.49
CA GLY A 327 7.48 40.62 10.78
C GLY A 327 6.15 39.85 10.74
N ALA A 328 6.07 38.81 9.92
CA ALA A 328 4.90 37.97 9.72
C ALA A 328 5.25 36.49 9.95
N TYR A 329 4.35 35.76 10.59
CA TYR A 329 4.57 34.40 11.05
C TYR A 329 3.80 33.40 10.20
N GLY A 330 4.53 32.45 9.59
CA GLY A 330 3.91 31.33 8.86
C GLY A 330 3.51 30.15 9.74
N ARG A 331 3.89 30.17 11.03
CA ARG A 331 3.40 29.28 12.08
C ARG A 331 2.66 30.13 13.11
N ILE A 332 1.33 30.04 13.08
CA ILE A 332 0.43 31.00 13.70
C ILE A 332 -0.06 30.44 15.05
N PRO A 333 0.10 31.17 16.16
CA PRO A 333 -0.49 30.77 17.44
C PRO A 333 -2.01 30.97 17.41
N ILE A 334 -2.75 29.94 17.79
CA ILE A 334 -4.22 29.96 17.85
C ILE A 334 -4.76 29.38 19.16
N GLU A 335 -5.93 29.86 19.58
CA GLU A 335 -6.72 29.29 20.67
C GLU A 335 -7.62 28.15 20.17
N LYS A 336 -8.06 27.25 21.05
CA LYS A 336 -8.99 26.15 20.70
C LYS A 336 -10.24 26.64 19.96
N SER A 337 -10.76 27.81 20.33
CA SER A 337 -11.94 28.40 19.67
C SER A 337 -11.75 28.69 18.18
N GLU A 338 -10.50 28.81 17.71
CA GLU A 338 -10.15 29.17 16.34
C GLU A 338 -9.90 27.94 15.44
N LEU A 339 -9.77 26.72 16.01
CA LEU A 339 -9.50 25.47 15.26
C LEU A 339 -10.45 25.26 14.07
N LYS A 340 -11.73 25.58 14.26
CA LYS A 340 -12.79 25.44 13.25
C LYS A 340 -12.59 26.32 12.01
N HIS A 341 -11.67 27.29 12.01
CA HIS A 341 -11.26 27.96 10.77
C HIS A 341 -10.45 27.04 9.83
N PHE A 342 -9.72 26.07 10.39
CA PHE A 342 -8.71 25.28 9.69
C PHE A 342 -9.02 23.78 9.62
N PHE A 343 -9.69 23.26 10.65
CA PHE A 343 -10.07 21.85 10.82
C PHE A 343 -11.60 21.73 10.77
N ALA A 344 -12.13 21.67 9.56
CA ALA A 344 -13.54 21.40 9.30
C ALA A 344 -13.71 20.78 7.91
N ALA A 345 -14.66 19.84 7.79
CA ALA A 345 -15.04 19.22 6.52
C ALA A 345 -16.39 19.77 6.03
N LEU A 346 -16.48 20.01 4.71
CA LEU A 346 -17.67 20.46 4.01
C LEU A 346 -17.96 19.45 2.88
N PRO A 347 -18.86 18.47 3.09
CA PRO A 347 -19.23 17.51 2.07
C PRO A 347 -19.74 18.22 0.81
N THR A 348 -19.01 18.07 -0.29
CA THR A 348 -19.33 18.66 -1.60
C THR A 348 -19.25 17.54 -2.63
N TYR A 349 -20.16 17.51 -3.60
CA TYR A 349 -20.30 16.43 -4.58
C TYR A 349 -20.21 17.01 -6.00
N PHE A 350 -19.57 16.29 -6.91
CA PHE A 350 -19.20 16.77 -8.24
C PHE A 350 -19.74 15.84 -9.34
N GLU A 351 -20.33 16.43 -10.38
CA GLU A 351 -20.72 15.71 -11.61
C GLU A 351 -19.51 15.36 -12.51
N ALA A 352 -18.33 15.94 -12.25
CA ALA A 352 -17.09 15.67 -12.98
C ALA A 352 -15.87 16.18 -12.20
N SER A 353 -14.77 15.42 -12.22
CA SER A 353 -13.46 15.84 -11.68
C SER A 353 -13.04 17.22 -12.21
N SER A 354 -12.62 18.10 -11.30
CA SER A 354 -11.97 19.38 -11.64
C SER A 354 -10.64 19.15 -12.38
N PHE A 355 -9.88 18.11 -12.00
CA PHE A 355 -8.57 17.80 -12.57
C PHE A 355 -8.65 17.27 -14.01
N GLY A 356 -9.74 16.60 -14.38
CA GLY A 356 -9.97 16.06 -15.73
C GLY A 356 -10.02 17.10 -16.88
N ARG A 357 -9.82 18.38 -16.59
CA ARG A 357 -9.70 19.49 -17.57
C ARG A 357 -8.27 20.03 -17.72
N LEU A 358 -7.33 19.60 -16.88
CA LEU A 358 -5.94 20.03 -16.93
C LEU A 358 -5.18 19.21 -17.98
N THR A 359 -4.17 19.83 -18.61
CA THR A 359 -3.36 19.20 -19.67
C THR A 359 -1.88 19.07 -19.28
N THR A 360 -1.53 19.41 -18.04
CA THR A 360 -0.14 19.57 -17.58
C THR A 360 0.16 18.89 -16.25
N ILE A 361 -0.89 18.51 -15.52
CA ILE A 361 -0.87 17.98 -14.16
C ILE A 361 -2.02 16.98 -14.07
N ASP A 362 -1.75 15.80 -13.51
CA ASP A 362 -2.72 14.74 -13.29
C ASP A 362 -3.30 14.85 -11.86
N GLU A 363 -4.47 14.24 -11.60
CA GLU A 363 -5.11 14.24 -10.27
C GLU A 363 -4.22 13.49 -9.23
N PRO A 364 -4.12 13.94 -7.97
CA PRO A 364 -3.50 13.16 -6.91
C PRO A 364 -4.20 11.80 -6.74
N ASP A 365 -3.44 10.77 -6.36
CA ASP A 365 -3.97 9.41 -6.22
C ASP A 365 -3.98 8.96 -4.75
N PHE A 366 -4.77 7.93 -4.45
CA PHE A 366 -4.78 7.30 -3.13
C PHE A 366 -5.23 5.84 -3.22
N SER A 367 -4.70 5.00 -2.33
CA SER A 367 -5.07 3.59 -2.21
C SER A 367 -5.47 3.24 -0.79
N THR A 368 -6.60 2.57 -0.61
CA THR A 368 -7.13 2.19 0.71
C THR A 368 -6.60 0.83 1.17
N GLU A 369 -6.12 0.73 2.41
CA GLU A 369 -5.78 -0.56 3.01
C GLU A 369 -7.07 -1.27 3.45
N GLN A 370 -7.44 -2.38 2.82
CA GLN A 370 -8.65 -3.13 3.22
C GLN A 370 -8.40 -4.44 3.97
N LEU A 371 -8.88 -4.43 5.21
CA LEU A 371 -9.29 -5.62 5.96
C LEU A 371 -10.69 -5.37 6.54
N GLY A 372 -11.72 -5.83 5.83
CA GLY A 372 -13.10 -5.93 6.34
C GLY A 372 -14.08 -4.94 5.73
N SER A 373 -14.91 -5.44 4.80
CA SER A 373 -16.17 -4.86 4.32
C SER A 373 -16.18 -3.37 3.99
N HIS A 374 -16.12 -3.03 2.70
CA HIS A 374 -16.79 -1.83 2.18
C HIS A 374 -18.20 -1.73 2.78
N ALA A 375 -18.56 -0.57 3.32
CA ALA A 375 -19.96 -0.27 3.58
C ALA A 375 -20.69 -0.16 2.23
N PRO A 376 -21.91 -0.70 2.07
CA PRO A 376 -22.59 -0.72 0.78
C PRO A 376 -23.03 0.69 0.37
N GLY A 377 -22.53 1.14 -0.79
CA GLY A 377 -23.05 2.29 -1.53
C GLY A 377 -22.00 3.36 -1.86
N THR A 378 -21.51 3.38 -3.10
CA THR A 378 -22.04 4.28 -4.14
C THR A 378 -21.26 4.10 -5.45
N ARG A 379 -21.94 3.68 -6.52
CA ARG A 379 -21.47 3.94 -7.89
C ARG A 379 -22.66 4.32 -8.76
N GLN A 380 -22.71 5.59 -9.18
CA GLN A 380 -23.77 6.07 -10.08
C GLN A 380 -23.49 5.62 -11.51
N SER A 381 -24.51 5.03 -12.15
CA SER A 381 -24.45 4.61 -13.54
C SER A 381 -24.53 5.81 -14.49
N TYR A 382 -23.52 5.98 -15.33
CA TYR A 382 -23.57 6.94 -16.44
C TYR A 382 -24.29 6.33 -17.66
N GLY A 383 -25.60 6.15 -17.54
CA GLY A 383 -26.49 5.77 -18.63
C GLY A 383 -27.32 6.96 -19.15
N THR A 384 -27.24 7.27 -20.44
CA THR A 384 -28.24 8.16 -21.06
C THR A 384 -29.51 7.37 -21.37
N ASP A 385 -30.40 7.25 -20.39
CA ASP A 385 -31.70 6.58 -20.53
C ASP A 385 -32.38 6.94 -21.86
N HIS A 386 -32.81 5.92 -22.60
CA HIS A 386 -33.73 6.09 -23.72
C HIS A 386 -35.15 5.67 -23.31
N PRO A 387 -36.21 6.31 -23.82
CA PRO A 387 -37.58 5.97 -23.43
C PRO A 387 -37.98 4.56 -23.89
N GLY A 388 -37.71 3.57 -23.03
CA GLY A 388 -37.83 2.15 -23.35
C GLY A 388 -37.05 1.22 -22.41
N ASP A 389 -36.02 1.72 -21.72
CA ASP A 389 -35.21 0.92 -20.81
C ASP A 389 -36.03 0.45 -19.59
N SER A 390 -35.94 -0.85 -19.28
CA SER A 390 -36.75 -1.50 -18.25
C SER A 390 -36.12 -1.33 -16.88
N THR A 391 -36.78 -0.56 -16.00
CA THR A 391 -36.40 -0.35 -14.60
C THR A 391 -36.67 -1.60 -13.74
N THR A 392 -36.02 -2.71 -14.07
CA THR A 392 -36.00 -3.95 -13.28
C THR A 392 -34.73 -3.98 -12.46
N LEU A 393 -34.83 -3.46 -11.23
CA LEU A 393 -33.82 -3.61 -10.18
C LEU A 393 -33.47 -5.09 -10.02
N SER A 394 -32.19 -5.45 -10.14
CA SER A 394 -31.68 -6.76 -9.76
C SER A 394 -31.69 -6.91 -8.24
N ASP A 395 -32.02 -8.10 -7.75
CA ASP A 395 -32.01 -8.42 -6.32
C ASP A 395 -30.55 -8.46 -5.80
N SER A 396 -30.37 -8.05 -4.53
CA SER A 396 -29.05 -7.90 -3.93
C SER A 396 -28.59 -9.18 -3.21
N SER A 397 -27.82 -10.05 -3.89
CA SER A 397 -27.28 -11.28 -3.29
C SER A 397 -25.77 -11.51 -3.39
N ASP A 398 -25.03 -10.83 -4.28
CA ASP A 398 -23.74 -11.37 -4.74
C ASP A 398 -22.52 -10.61 -4.21
N GLU A 399 -21.51 -11.37 -3.77
CA GLU A 399 -20.32 -10.90 -3.05
C GLU A 399 -19.23 -10.24 -3.93
N GLU A 400 -19.54 -9.95 -5.21
CA GLU A 400 -18.62 -9.39 -6.20
C GLU A 400 -18.64 -7.86 -6.25
N SER A 401 -17.46 -7.23 -6.33
CA SER A 401 -17.35 -5.77 -6.46
C SER A 401 -17.77 -5.27 -7.84
N ASP A 402 -18.28 -4.04 -7.89
CA ASP A 402 -18.72 -3.41 -9.14
C ASP A 402 -17.58 -3.26 -10.16
N ARG A 403 -16.34 -3.18 -9.68
CA ARG A 403 -15.16 -3.08 -10.55
C ARG A 403 -14.82 -4.41 -11.23
N HIS A 404 -14.99 -5.54 -10.54
CA HIS A 404 -14.90 -6.87 -11.15
C HIS A 404 -15.94 -7.01 -12.29
N LYS A 405 -17.21 -6.61 -12.05
CA LYS A 405 -18.28 -6.61 -13.06
C LYS A 405 -17.97 -5.72 -14.27
N GLU A 406 -17.44 -4.51 -14.06
CA GLU A 406 -16.98 -3.66 -15.15
C GLU A 406 -15.89 -4.33 -15.99
N LEU A 407 -14.87 -4.93 -15.34
CA LEU A 407 -13.75 -5.53 -16.06
C LEU A 407 -14.15 -6.81 -16.80
N VAL A 408 -15.11 -7.60 -16.27
CA VAL A 408 -15.79 -8.68 -17.00
C VAL A 408 -16.45 -8.14 -18.28
N ILE A 409 -17.25 -7.08 -18.16
CA ILE A 409 -17.94 -6.45 -19.30
C ILE A 409 -16.94 -5.91 -20.35
N GLU A 410 -15.86 -5.27 -19.92
CA GLU A 410 -14.80 -4.76 -20.80
C GLU A 410 -14.03 -5.89 -21.50
N ARG A 411 -13.73 -6.98 -20.77
CA ARG A 411 -13.11 -8.18 -21.32
C ARG A 411 -14.01 -8.86 -22.35
N ILE A 412 -15.31 -9.01 -22.07
CA ILE A 412 -16.31 -9.52 -23.03
C ILE A 412 -16.35 -8.65 -24.29
N LYS A 413 -16.44 -7.32 -24.15
CA LYS A 413 -16.43 -6.37 -25.27
C LYS A 413 -15.14 -6.49 -26.10
N PHE A 414 -13.99 -6.70 -25.47
CA PHE A 414 -12.72 -6.94 -26.14
C PHE A 414 -12.69 -8.29 -26.89
N LEU A 415 -13.10 -9.38 -26.24
CA LEU A 415 -13.13 -10.72 -26.82
C LEU A 415 -14.04 -10.80 -28.07
N LEU A 416 -15.23 -10.20 -28.01
CA LEU A 416 -16.16 -10.10 -29.14
C LEU A 416 -15.55 -9.33 -30.31
N ARG A 417 -14.90 -8.18 -30.06
CA ARG A 417 -14.19 -7.40 -31.10
C ARG A 417 -13.07 -8.21 -31.77
N HIS A 418 -12.43 -9.12 -31.04
CA HIS A 418 -11.36 -10.00 -31.52
C HIS A 418 -11.85 -11.37 -32.05
N GLY A 419 -13.16 -11.52 -32.26
CA GLY A 419 -13.76 -12.68 -32.93
C GLY A 419 -13.95 -13.92 -32.07
N HIS A 420 -13.88 -13.80 -30.74
CA HIS A 420 -14.24 -14.88 -29.83
C HIS A 420 -15.76 -15.01 -29.75
N LYS A 421 -16.25 -16.24 -29.57
CA LYS A 421 -17.63 -16.50 -29.11
C LYS A 421 -17.60 -16.65 -27.58
N ILE A 422 -18.46 -15.93 -26.85
CA ILE A 422 -18.69 -16.21 -25.43
C ILE A 422 -19.57 -17.48 -25.31
N ILE A 423 -19.25 -18.35 -24.35
CA ILE A 423 -19.95 -19.61 -24.09
C ILE A 423 -20.71 -19.56 -22.79
N ALA A 424 -20.06 -19.11 -21.72
CA ALA A 424 -20.62 -18.95 -20.39
C ALA A 424 -19.99 -17.72 -19.74
N VAL A 425 -20.71 -17.09 -18.82
CA VAL A 425 -20.18 -16.09 -17.90
C VAL A 425 -20.82 -16.35 -16.53
N ASP A 426 -20.04 -16.38 -15.46
CA ASP A 426 -20.56 -16.62 -14.10
C ASP A 426 -21.05 -15.31 -13.46
N GLN A 427 -21.95 -14.60 -14.14
CA GLN A 427 -22.58 -13.36 -13.65
C GLN A 427 -24.07 -13.29 -14.01
N ASP A 428 -24.89 -12.91 -13.03
CA ASP A 428 -26.35 -12.90 -13.12
C ASP A 428 -26.92 -11.88 -14.14
N VAL A 429 -26.20 -10.78 -14.41
CA VAL A 429 -26.64 -9.73 -15.36
C VAL A 429 -25.45 -9.11 -16.09
N ILE A 430 -25.52 -9.04 -17.43
CA ILE A 430 -24.48 -8.42 -18.27
C ILE A 430 -25.11 -7.46 -19.28
N GLU A 431 -24.71 -6.19 -19.25
CA GLU A 431 -25.16 -5.16 -20.21
C GLU A 431 -24.43 -5.24 -21.57
N VAL A 432 -24.50 -6.41 -22.21
CA VAL A 432 -23.95 -6.66 -23.55
C VAL A 432 -24.95 -7.49 -24.36
N ASP A 433 -25.19 -7.10 -25.62
CA ASP A 433 -26.00 -7.86 -26.58
C ASP A 433 -25.24 -9.15 -26.98
N LEU A 434 -25.54 -10.25 -26.28
CA LEU A 434 -24.91 -11.57 -26.45
C LEU A 434 -25.78 -12.49 -27.31
N SER A 435 -25.14 -13.49 -27.93
CA SER A 435 -25.81 -14.37 -28.90
C SER A 435 -26.73 -15.40 -28.24
N ASP A 436 -27.97 -15.53 -28.72
CA ASP A 436 -28.92 -16.62 -28.36
C ASP A 436 -28.30 -18.03 -28.57
N PRO A 437 -28.29 -18.93 -27.57
CA PRO A 437 -28.80 -18.76 -26.20
C PRO A 437 -27.86 -17.94 -25.31
N ASP A 438 -28.45 -17.15 -24.40
CA ASP A 438 -27.73 -16.26 -23.50
C ASP A 438 -26.66 -17.01 -22.66
N PRO A 439 -25.38 -16.61 -22.72
CA PRO A 439 -24.32 -17.28 -21.97
C PRO A 439 -24.38 -17.05 -20.44
N THR A 440 -25.18 -16.11 -19.93
CA THR A 440 -25.44 -15.95 -18.49
C THR A 440 -26.34 -17.07 -17.94
N GLU A 441 -27.32 -17.51 -18.73
CA GLU A 441 -28.23 -18.61 -18.36
C GLU A 441 -27.57 -20.01 -18.48
N SER A 442 -26.31 -20.11 -18.89
CA SER A 442 -25.63 -21.38 -19.18
C SER A 442 -24.29 -21.55 -18.47
N GLN A 443 -24.18 -22.59 -17.65
CA GLN A 443 -22.94 -22.99 -16.99
C GLN A 443 -22.13 -23.94 -17.88
N TYR A 444 -20.81 -23.75 -17.94
CA TYR A 444 -19.90 -24.63 -18.70
C TYR A 444 -19.39 -25.82 -17.86
N LEU A 445 -19.12 -25.59 -16.57
CA LEU A 445 -18.73 -26.61 -15.58
C LEU A 445 -19.81 -26.76 -14.52
N SER A 446 -19.91 -27.94 -13.92
CA SER A 446 -20.63 -28.17 -12.66
C SER A 446 -19.74 -27.83 -11.45
N GLY A 447 -20.36 -27.51 -10.31
CA GLY A 447 -19.65 -27.24 -9.05
C GLY A 447 -19.73 -25.78 -8.55
N GLU A 448 -19.01 -25.53 -7.44
CA GLU A 448 -18.85 -24.21 -6.80
C GLU A 448 -17.78 -23.35 -7.47
N SER A 449 -16.76 -23.96 -8.09
CA SER A 449 -15.61 -23.25 -8.65
C SER A 449 -15.75 -23.12 -10.17
N ARG A 450 -15.95 -21.90 -10.67
CA ARG A 450 -16.21 -21.61 -12.09
C ARG A 450 -15.29 -20.50 -12.61
N PRO A 451 -15.01 -20.47 -13.93
CA PRO A 451 -14.36 -19.33 -14.58
C PRO A 451 -15.34 -18.19 -14.78
N ASP A 452 -14.91 -16.96 -14.51
CA ASP A 452 -15.75 -15.77 -14.68
C ASP A 452 -16.23 -15.64 -16.12
N ILE A 453 -15.36 -15.87 -17.11
CA ILE A 453 -15.73 -15.92 -18.54
C ILE A 453 -15.17 -17.18 -19.21
N VAL A 454 -16.03 -17.91 -19.92
CA VAL A 454 -15.63 -18.96 -20.87
C VAL A 454 -15.81 -18.47 -22.30
N SER A 455 -14.70 -18.37 -23.04
CA SER A 455 -14.69 -17.95 -24.44
C SER A 455 -14.21 -19.07 -25.38
N LYS A 456 -14.55 -18.98 -26.66
CA LYS A 456 -14.09 -19.89 -27.71
C LYS A 456 -13.62 -19.15 -28.96
N LYS A 457 -12.45 -19.54 -29.45
CA LYS A 457 -11.88 -19.03 -30.71
C LYS A 457 -11.16 -20.14 -31.45
N ASP A 458 -11.31 -20.18 -32.76
CA ASP A 458 -10.68 -21.14 -33.69
C ASP A 458 -10.81 -22.65 -33.35
N GLY A 459 -11.67 -23.01 -32.38
CA GLY A 459 -11.93 -24.37 -31.92
C GLY A 459 -11.60 -24.59 -30.45
N GLU A 460 -10.71 -23.77 -29.89
CA GLU A 460 -10.15 -23.81 -28.54
C GLU A 460 -11.08 -23.13 -27.51
N ILE A 461 -11.08 -23.63 -26.27
CA ILE A 461 -11.80 -23.06 -25.13
C ILE A 461 -10.78 -22.34 -24.25
N LEU A 462 -11.10 -21.11 -23.83
CA LEU A 462 -10.24 -20.29 -22.98
C LEU A 462 -11.06 -19.82 -21.78
N PHE A 463 -10.53 -20.04 -20.58
CA PHE A 463 -11.03 -19.47 -19.35
C PHE A 463 -10.41 -18.08 -19.13
N HIS A 464 -11.17 -17.14 -18.59
CA HIS A 464 -10.66 -15.83 -18.16
C HIS A 464 -11.10 -15.61 -16.72
N GLU A 465 -10.15 -15.25 -15.88
CA GLU A 465 -10.31 -14.97 -14.44
C GLU A 465 -9.98 -13.49 -14.23
N ILE A 466 -10.87 -12.74 -13.60
CA ILE A 466 -10.83 -11.29 -13.44
C ILE A 466 -10.38 -10.97 -12.01
N GLU A 467 -9.07 -10.85 -11.84
CA GLU A 467 -8.39 -10.57 -10.58
C GLU A 467 -8.41 -9.06 -10.27
N VAL A 468 -9.54 -8.60 -9.73
CA VAL A 468 -9.76 -7.24 -9.20
C VAL A 468 -9.72 -7.28 -7.66
N GLU A 469 -9.03 -6.31 -7.03
CA GLU A 469 -8.96 -6.08 -5.57
C GLU A 469 -8.48 -7.28 -4.69
N ASN A 470 -8.16 -8.43 -5.29
CA ASN A 470 -8.00 -9.73 -4.61
C ASN A 470 -6.54 -10.20 -4.41
N ASP A 471 -5.54 -9.30 -4.47
CA ASP A 471 -4.12 -9.65 -4.23
C ASP A 471 -3.86 -10.30 -2.86
N SER A 472 -4.77 -10.12 -1.89
CA SER A 472 -4.74 -10.78 -0.59
C SER A 472 -5.16 -12.26 -0.60
N LYS A 473 -5.64 -12.81 -1.74
CA LYS A 473 -6.18 -14.18 -1.83
C LYS A 473 -5.49 -15.11 -2.85
N PRO A 474 -4.14 -15.33 -2.79
CA PRO A 474 -3.45 -16.30 -3.67
C PRO A 474 -4.12 -17.68 -3.77
N ALA A 475 -4.74 -18.17 -2.69
CA ALA A 475 -5.41 -19.47 -2.69
C ALA A 475 -6.61 -19.56 -3.66
N ALA A 476 -7.34 -18.46 -3.89
CA ALA A 476 -8.48 -18.44 -4.81
C ALA A 476 -7.99 -18.53 -6.27
N LEU A 477 -7.07 -17.64 -6.66
CA LEU A 477 -6.39 -17.66 -7.96
C LEU A 477 -5.82 -19.05 -8.26
N LEU A 478 -5.03 -19.62 -7.34
CA LEU A 478 -4.42 -20.94 -7.53
C LEU A 478 -5.44 -22.08 -7.66
N THR A 479 -6.61 -21.98 -7.00
CA THR A 479 -7.73 -22.92 -7.20
C THR A 479 -8.26 -22.82 -8.62
N ASN A 480 -8.43 -21.60 -9.15
CA ASN A 480 -8.90 -21.35 -10.51
C ASN A 480 -7.88 -21.81 -11.58
N LEU A 481 -6.57 -21.61 -11.35
CA LEU A 481 -5.51 -22.14 -12.23
C LEU A 481 -5.47 -23.68 -12.23
N ALA A 482 -5.60 -24.30 -11.06
CA ALA A 482 -5.64 -25.76 -10.93
C ALA A 482 -6.88 -26.36 -11.62
N ARG A 483 -8.04 -25.70 -11.57
CA ARG A 483 -9.24 -26.04 -12.36
C ARG A 483 -8.98 -25.98 -13.86
N GLY A 484 -8.29 -24.94 -14.35
CA GLY A 484 -7.92 -24.80 -15.75
C GLY A 484 -7.05 -25.96 -16.25
N VAL A 485 -6.05 -26.34 -15.44
CA VAL A 485 -5.21 -27.53 -15.69
C VAL A 485 -6.05 -28.81 -15.72
N TYR A 486 -6.91 -29.02 -14.72
CA TYR A 486 -7.72 -30.24 -14.58
C TYR A 486 -8.62 -30.49 -15.81
N HIS A 487 -9.13 -29.41 -16.42
CA HIS A 487 -9.96 -29.49 -17.62
C HIS A 487 -9.20 -29.35 -18.97
N ASP A 488 -7.87 -29.25 -18.97
CA ASP A 488 -7.03 -29.05 -20.17
C ASP A 488 -7.45 -27.78 -20.95
N HIS A 489 -7.65 -26.66 -20.23
CA HIS A 489 -8.11 -25.38 -20.77
C HIS A 489 -7.19 -24.22 -20.32
N PRO A 490 -6.61 -23.44 -21.25
CA PRO A 490 -5.80 -22.28 -20.92
C PRO A 490 -6.56 -21.21 -20.14
N VAL A 491 -5.88 -20.59 -19.17
CA VAL A 491 -6.43 -19.56 -18.29
C VAL A 491 -5.79 -18.20 -18.59
N HIS A 492 -6.62 -17.20 -18.82
CA HIS A 492 -6.21 -15.80 -18.95
C HIS A 492 -6.55 -15.05 -17.65
N VAL A 493 -5.54 -14.75 -16.85
CA VAL A 493 -5.67 -13.92 -15.65
C VAL A 493 -5.65 -12.46 -16.06
N ILE A 494 -6.74 -11.73 -15.78
CA ILE A 494 -6.94 -10.34 -16.18
C ILE A 494 -6.89 -9.47 -14.93
N THR A 495 -6.05 -8.45 -14.96
CA THR A 495 -5.83 -7.49 -13.87
C THR A 495 -6.10 -6.05 -14.34
N GLU A 496 -6.25 -5.11 -13.41
CA GLU A 496 -6.47 -3.70 -13.74
C GLU A 496 -5.19 -3.01 -14.16
N SER A 497 -4.07 -3.33 -13.51
CA SER A 497 -2.82 -2.61 -13.67
C SER A 497 -1.64 -3.52 -14.03
N GLN A 498 -0.63 -2.93 -14.67
CA GLN A 498 0.64 -3.62 -14.92
C GLN A 498 1.29 -4.10 -13.60
N SER A 499 1.05 -3.41 -12.49
CA SER A 499 1.60 -3.75 -11.17
C SER A 499 0.95 -5.00 -10.57
N GLU A 500 -0.37 -5.17 -10.73
CA GLU A 500 -1.07 -6.40 -10.32
C GLU A 500 -0.65 -7.60 -11.18
N ALA A 501 -0.59 -7.44 -12.50
CA ALA A 501 -0.09 -8.48 -13.40
C ALA A 501 1.34 -8.91 -13.03
N GLN A 502 2.18 -7.93 -12.67
CA GLN A 502 3.51 -8.17 -12.12
C GLN A 502 3.44 -8.98 -10.82
N GLY A 503 2.58 -8.57 -9.88
CA GLY A 503 2.38 -9.23 -8.58
C GLY A 503 1.90 -10.68 -8.67
N LYS A 504 1.16 -11.06 -9.72
CA LYS A 504 0.79 -12.46 -9.96
C LYS A 504 2.00 -13.34 -10.35
N LEU A 505 3.07 -12.75 -10.90
CA LEU A 505 4.22 -13.44 -11.50
C LEU A 505 5.54 -13.30 -10.71
N TRP A 506 5.74 -12.19 -9.99
CA TRP A 506 6.84 -11.92 -9.04
C TRP A 506 6.28 -11.37 -7.72
N SER A 507 7.01 -11.53 -6.60
CA SER A 507 6.73 -10.74 -5.39
C SER A 507 7.23 -9.30 -5.53
N ASP A 508 6.89 -8.42 -4.60
CA ASP A 508 7.58 -7.14 -4.40
C ASP A 508 8.52 -7.22 -3.18
N PRO A 509 9.82 -6.86 -3.28
CA PRO A 509 10.56 -6.64 -4.52
C PRO A 509 10.70 -7.94 -5.33
N PRO A 510 10.82 -7.87 -6.67
CA PRO A 510 10.94 -9.07 -7.54
C PRO A 510 12.10 -10.00 -7.17
N THR A 511 13.14 -9.49 -6.51
CA THR A 511 14.28 -10.27 -6.05
C THR A 511 14.02 -11.14 -4.82
N ALA A 512 12.87 -10.98 -4.15
CA ALA A 512 12.57 -11.70 -2.91
C ALA A 512 12.02 -13.12 -3.18
N LYS A 513 10.92 -13.23 -3.94
CA LYS A 513 10.25 -14.49 -4.30
C LYS A 513 9.52 -14.39 -5.65
N ASP A 514 9.12 -15.53 -6.19
CA ASP A 514 8.21 -15.60 -7.33
C ASP A 514 6.75 -15.34 -6.89
N GLY A 515 5.91 -14.81 -7.78
CA GLY A 515 4.47 -14.58 -7.52
C GLY A 515 3.66 -15.89 -7.60
N PRO A 516 2.38 -15.93 -7.18
CA PRO A 516 1.62 -17.17 -7.03
C PRO A 516 1.54 -18.03 -8.30
N VAL A 517 1.41 -17.43 -9.50
CA VAL A 517 1.40 -18.18 -10.77
C VAL A 517 2.74 -18.92 -11.00
N SER A 518 3.83 -18.35 -10.51
CA SER A 518 5.20 -18.85 -10.64
C SER A 518 5.66 -19.72 -9.45
N MET A 519 4.99 -19.62 -8.30
CA MET A 519 5.29 -20.34 -7.07
C MET A 519 3.98 -20.57 -6.29
N ALA A 520 3.40 -21.77 -6.45
CA ALA A 520 2.07 -22.11 -5.95
C ALA A 520 1.95 -22.32 -4.42
N PHE A 521 2.89 -21.80 -3.64
CA PHE A 521 3.00 -21.96 -2.19
C PHE A 521 3.52 -20.68 -1.52
N LYS A 522 3.22 -20.49 -0.23
CA LYS A 522 3.47 -19.23 0.50
C LYS A 522 4.94 -19.05 0.88
N ASP A 523 5.57 -20.10 1.38
CA ASP A 523 6.97 -20.06 1.84
C ASP A 523 7.61 -21.45 1.90
N THR A 524 8.83 -21.53 2.42
CA THR A 524 9.56 -22.78 2.67
C THR A 524 10.31 -22.70 3.99
N ASP A 525 10.56 -23.84 4.62
CA ASP A 525 11.45 -23.93 5.79
C ASP A 525 12.36 -25.17 5.70
N GLU A 526 13.15 -25.42 6.75
CA GLU A 526 14.12 -26.53 6.82
C GLU A 526 13.49 -27.94 6.67
N ARG A 527 12.17 -28.08 6.77
CA ARG A 527 11.47 -29.39 6.74
C ARG A 527 10.51 -29.57 5.57
N GLY A 528 10.02 -28.49 4.98
CA GLY A 528 9.04 -28.59 3.91
C GLY A 528 8.59 -27.25 3.34
N THR A 529 7.40 -27.27 2.75
CA THR A 529 6.85 -26.15 1.99
C THR A 529 5.61 -25.62 2.69
N ILE A 530 5.55 -24.32 2.95
CA ILE A 530 4.44 -23.66 3.64
C ILE A 530 3.36 -23.25 2.65
N MET A 531 2.13 -23.69 2.90
CA MET A 531 1.00 -23.50 2.00
C MET A 531 0.29 -22.16 2.22
N TYR A 532 -0.48 -21.73 1.21
CA TYR A 532 -1.49 -20.70 1.38
C TYR A 532 -2.71 -21.28 2.12
N ASN A 533 -3.48 -20.41 2.80
CA ASN A 533 -4.72 -20.78 3.45
C ASN A 533 -5.92 -20.49 2.54
N GLN A 534 -6.89 -21.42 2.48
CA GLN A 534 -8.21 -21.18 1.90
C GLN A 534 -9.08 -20.38 2.88
N GLN A 535 -10.07 -19.64 2.37
CA GLN A 535 -11.08 -18.94 3.20
C GLN A 535 -12.21 -19.89 3.67
N LYS A 536 -11.87 -21.15 4.02
CA LYS A 536 -12.79 -22.18 4.54
C LYS A 536 -12.28 -22.70 5.88
N ASP A 537 -13.10 -22.64 6.92
CA ASP A 537 -12.80 -23.20 8.25
C ASP A 537 -12.75 -24.73 8.21
N VAL A 538 -11.80 -25.36 8.92
CA VAL A 538 -11.83 -26.81 9.16
C VAL A 538 -12.92 -27.13 10.17
N SER A 539 -13.91 -27.92 9.75
CA SER A 539 -15.01 -28.31 10.62
C SER A 539 -15.63 -29.65 10.23
N THR A 540 -16.08 -30.40 11.23
CA THR A 540 -16.82 -31.65 11.08
C THR A 540 -18.25 -31.46 11.59
N GLU A 541 -19.15 -32.41 11.31
CA GLU A 541 -20.48 -32.44 11.94
C GLU A 541 -20.44 -32.36 13.48
N ALA A 542 -19.31 -32.78 14.09
CA ALA A 542 -19.13 -32.81 15.54
C ALA A 542 -18.58 -31.50 16.13
N CYS A 543 -17.68 -30.80 15.45
CA CYS A 543 -17.00 -29.61 15.99
C CYS A 543 -16.26 -28.77 14.94
N TRP A 544 -15.93 -27.53 15.32
CA TRP A 544 -14.99 -26.65 14.62
C TRP A 544 -13.66 -26.62 15.36
N TYR A 545 -12.56 -26.64 14.61
CA TYR A 545 -11.21 -26.58 15.17
C TYR A 545 -10.72 -25.12 15.27
N LEU A 546 -9.97 -24.84 16.34
CA LEU A 546 -9.48 -23.50 16.69
C LEU A 546 -7.99 -23.54 16.93
N LEU A 547 -7.27 -22.48 16.59
CA LEU A 547 -5.85 -22.36 16.89
C LEU A 547 -5.61 -22.14 18.39
N PRO A 548 -4.46 -22.60 18.94
CA PRO A 548 -3.90 -22.08 20.19
C PRO A 548 -3.88 -20.54 20.25
N ARG A 549 -4.06 -19.95 21.44
CA ARG A 549 -4.28 -18.49 21.61
C ARG A 549 -3.09 -17.61 21.24
N ASP A 550 -1.91 -18.19 21.12
CA ASP A 550 -0.66 -17.56 20.73
C ASP A 550 -0.43 -17.54 19.21
N LEU A 551 -1.37 -18.09 18.44
CA LEU A 551 -1.39 -18.12 16.98
C LEU A 551 -2.60 -17.34 16.43
N SER A 552 -2.34 -16.50 15.43
CA SER A 552 -3.35 -15.70 14.72
C SER A 552 -3.63 -16.18 13.30
N GLU A 553 -2.81 -17.08 12.75
CA GLU A 553 -2.93 -17.64 11.40
C GLU A 553 -2.66 -19.15 11.44
N SER A 554 -3.25 -19.91 10.52
CA SER A 554 -2.94 -21.34 10.33
C SER A 554 -1.66 -21.47 9.50
N THR A 555 -0.67 -22.20 10.00
CA THR A 555 0.59 -22.46 9.26
C THR A 555 0.64 -23.93 8.86
N TRP A 556 0.31 -24.23 7.60
CA TRP A 556 0.35 -25.58 7.06
C TRP A 556 1.64 -25.84 6.29
N ARG A 557 2.29 -26.99 6.55
CA ARG A 557 3.49 -27.46 5.87
C ARG A 557 3.20 -28.77 5.13
N VAL A 558 3.60 -28.87 3.88
CA VAL A 558 3.70 -30.15 3.14
C VAL A 558 5.14 -30.63 3.18
N LEU A 559 5.34 -31.91 3.50
CA LEU A 559 6.63 -32.60 3.49
C LEU A 559 6.88 -33.31 2.14
N PRO A 560 8.13 -33.65 1.79
CA PRO A 560 8.46 -34.49 0.62
C PRO A 560 7.81 -35.88 0.57
N THR A 561 7.18 -36.31 1.67
CA THR A 561 6.41 -37.56 1.78
C THR A 561 4.91 -37.34 1.57
N ASP A 562 4.51 -36.19 1.00
CA ASP A 562 3.14 -35.75 0.77
C ASP A 562 2.27 -35.74 2.05
N THR A 563 2.93 -35.60 3.19
CA THR A 563 2.32 -35.48 4.51
C THR A 563 2.11 -34.00 4.84
N VAL A 564 0.88 -33.63 5.20
CA VAL A 564 0.47 -32.28 5.53
C VAL A 564 0.43 -32.12 7.05
N GLN A 565 1.01 -31.03 7.57
CA GLN A 565 1.11 -30.75 9.00
C GLN A 565 0.64 -29.33 9.31
N LEU A 566 -0.26 -29.16 10.30
CA LEU A 566 -0.50 -27.86 10.92
C LEU A 566 0.58 -27.63 11.98
N VAL A 567 1.29 -26.50 11.90
CA VAL A 567 2.50 -26.25 12.69
C VAL A 567 2.27 -25.14 13.71
N GLY A 568 2.66 -25.41 14.96
CA GLY A 568 2.65 -24.44 16.06
C GLY A 568 3.89 -23.53 16.08
N LYS A 569 3.86 -22.48 16.92
CA LYS A 569 4.90 -21.44 16.99
C LYS A 569 6.31 -21.97 17.33
N ASP A 570 6.38 -23.09 18.04
CA ASP A 570 7.60 -23.79 18.45
C ASP A 570 7.99 -24.96 17.52
N GLY A 571 7.28 -25.11 16.39
CA GLY A 571 7.44 -26.25 15.48
C GLY A 571 6.73 -27.53 15.94
N SER A 572 5.86 -27.46 16.97
CA SER A 572 4.98 -28.57 17.34
C SER A 572 3.99 -28.90 16.21
N ILE A 573 3.60 -30.18 16.11
CA ILE A 573 2.60 -30.65 15.15
C ILE A 573 1.23 -30.57 15.85
N LEU A 574 0.36 -29.73 15.31
CA LEU A 574 -1.00 -29.46 15.81
C LEU A 574 -2.06 -30.27 15.07
N ALA A 575 -1.76 -30.74 13.85
CA ALA A 575 -2.51 -31.74 13.11
C ALA A 575 -1.61 -32.39 12.07
N GLU A 576 -1.86 -33.64 11.71
CA GLU A 576 -1.19 -34.29 10.57
C GLU A 576 -2.11 -35.24 9.78
N GLY A 577 -1.82 -35.38 8.49
CA GLY A 577 -2.50 -36.30 7.58
C GLY A 577 -1.86 -36.36 6.20
N ASP A 578 -2.50 -37.09 5.30
CA ASP A 578 -2.07 -37.32 3.91
C ASP A 578 -2.69 -36.25 2.98
N ALA A 579 -1.91 -35.70 2.04
CA ALA A 579 -2.34 -34.62 1.15
C ALA A 579 -3.52 -34.97 0.23
N GLU A 580 -3.70 -36.26 -0.10
CA GLU A 580 -4.80 -36.75 -0.93
C GLU A 580 -6.02 -37.17 -0.09
N GLN A 581 -6.06 -36.83 1.19
CA GLN A 581 -7.21 -37.05 2.09
C GLN A 581 -7.82 -35.71 2.54
N PRO A 582 -9.15 -35.63 2.79
CA PRO A 582 -9.78 -34.41 3.27
C PRO A 582 -9.19 -33.97 4.61
N VAL A 583 -8.92 -32.68 4.78
CA VAL A 583 -8.31 -32.12 5.99
C VAL A 583 -9.13 -32.41 7.26
N GLU A 584 -10.46 -32.58 7.14
CA GLU A 584 -11.33 -33.07 8.23
C GLU A 584 -10.96 -34.45 8.78
N SER A 585 -10.25 -35.30 8.02
CA SER A 585 -9.86 -36.65 8.47
C SER A 585 -8.58 -36.68 9.32
N TYR A 586 -7.88 -35.54 9.44
CA TYR A 586 -6.58 -35.44 10.11
C TYR A 586 -6.71 -35.55 11.64
N GLU A 587 -5.64 -35.98 12.32
CA GLU A 587 -5.65 -36.04 13.79
C GLU A 587 -5.30 -34.67 14.40
N PHE A 588 -6.32 -33.93 14.85
CA PHE A 588 -6.13 -32.60 15.47
C PHE A 588 -5.79 -32.67 16.96
N HIS A 589 -4.72 -31.97 17.33
CA HIS A 589 -4.26 -31.72 18.69
C HIS A 589 -4.50 -30.25 19.12
N THR A 590 -5.59 -29.65 18.64
CA THR A 590 -5.95 -28.24 18.88
C THR A 590 -7.19 -28.07 19.76
N PRO A 591 -7.43 -26.87 20.34
CA PRO A 591 -8.73 -26.52 20.91
C PRO A 591 -9.86 -26.68 19.89
N ARG A 592 -11.07 -27.01 20.36
CA ARG A 592 -12.25 -27.19 19.50
C ARG A 592 -13.50 -26.66 20.15
N VAL A 593 -14.44 -26.16 19.35
CA VAL A 593 -15.77 -25.76 19.83
C VAL A 593 -16.83 -26.68 19.26
N LYS A 594 -17.72 -27.17 20.13
CA LYS A 594 -18.85 -28.03 19.76
C LYS A 594 -20.15 -27.57 20.40
N LYS A 595 -21.27 -28.02 19.85
CA LYS A 595 -22.60 -27.75 20.38
C LYS A 595 -23.01 -28.84 21.37
N ASP A 596 -23.42 -28.44 22.57
CA ASP A 596 -23.90 -29.33 23.64
C ASP A 596 -25.26 -28.83 24.14
N GLY A 597 -26.32 -29.44 23.61
CA GLY A 597 -27.70 -29.03 23.88
C GLY A 597 -28.02 -27.62 23.34
N SER A 598 -28.30 -26.68 24.24
CA SER A 598 -28.54 -25.26 23.91
C SER A 598 -27.27 -24.42 23.85
N ASP A 599 -26.15 -24.95 24.34
CA ASP A 599 -24.94 -24.21 24.61
C ASP A 599 -23.80 -24.64 23.67
N TRP A 600 -22.78 -23.80 23.58
CA TRP A 600 -21.54 -24.04 22.86
C TRP A 600 -20.41 -24.19 23.86
N VAL A 601 -19.62 -25.24 23.69
CA VAL A 601 -18.56 -25.68 24.60
C VAL A 601 -17.24 -25.65 23.85
N LEU A 602 -16.35 -24.78 24.32
CA LEU A 602 -14.94 -24.75 23.95
C LEU A 602 -14.20 -25.75 24.84
N GLU A 603 -13.53 -26.71 24.20
CA GLU A 603 -12.65 -27.69 24.84
C GLU A 603 -11.20 -27.45 24.43
N SER A 604 -10.27 -27.79 25.33
CA SER A 604 -8.86 -27.95 24.98
C SER A 604 -8.63 -29.15 24.05
N ALA A 605 -7.41 -29.26 23.50
CA ALA A 605 -6.97 -30.45 22.77
C ALA A 605 -7.15 -31.76 23.59
N SER A 606 -6.93 -31.70 24.90
CA SER A 606 -7.13 -32.84 25.82
C SER A 606 -8.59 -33.12 26.19
N GLY A 607 -9.56 -32.31 25.72
CA GLY A 607 -10.98 -32.46 26.01
C GLY A 607 -11.43 -31.83 27.34
N GLU A 608 -10.64 -30.93 27.93
CA GLU A 608 -11.05 -30.17 29.12
C GLU A 608 -11.98 -29.01 28.72
N GLU A 609 -13.14 -28.86 29.37
CA GLU A 609 -14.05 -27.72 29.14
C GLU A 609 -13.41 -26.41 29.62
N LEU A 610 -12.98 -25.57 28.66
CA LEU A 610 -12.38 -24.26 28.92
C LEU A 610 -13.45 -23.17 29.07
N ARG A 611 -14.54 -23.25 28.29
CA ARG A 611 -15.60 -22.23 28.30
C ARG A 611 -16.91 -22.77 27.73
N ARG A 612 -18.03 -22.50 28.42
CA ARG A 612 -19.40 -22.74 27.93
C ARG A 612 -20.18 -21.43 27.81
N ARG A 613 -20.86 -21.20 26.67
CA ARG A 613 -21.67 -20.00 26.36
C ARG A 613 -22.89 -20.35 25.51
N ARG A 614 -23.80 -19.40 25.28
CA ARG A 614 -25.02 -19.61 24.47
C ARG A 614 -24.82 -19.48 22.95
N THR A 615 -23.77 -18.81 22.50
CA THR A 615 -23.44 -18.60 21.08
C THR A 615 -22.03 -19.11 20.78
N LYS A 616 -21.78 -19.50 19.52
CA LYS A 616 -20.47 -19.96 19.05
C LYS A 616 -19.41 -18.89 19.35
N ASP A 617 -19.66 -17.66 18.92
CA ASP A 617 -18.72 -16.53 18.96
C ASP A 617 -18.35 -16.13 20.40
N ALA A 618 -19.29 -16.24 21.35
CA ALA A 618 -18.99 -16.02 22.77
C ALA A 618 -18.14 -17.16 23.36
N ALA A 619 -18.32 -18.40 22.89
CA ALA A 619 -17.49 -19.53 23.28
C ALA A 619 -16.07 -19.40 22.70
N THR A 620 -15.94 -19.00 21.43
CA THR A 620 -14.66 -18.87 20.71
C THR A 620 -13.93 -17.54 20.92
N SER A 621 -14.58 -16.50 21.48
CA SER A 621 -13.97 -15.17 21.67
C SER A 621 -12.53 -15.21 22.22
N GLY A 622 -11.60 -14.62 21.45
CA GLY A 622 -10.15 -14.68 21.68
C GLY A 622 -9.51 -16.01 21.32
N TYR A 623 -9.97 -16.64 20.24
CA TYR A 623 -9.39 -17.76 19.49
C TYR A 623 -9.68 -17.54 18.00
N THR A 624 -8.78 -17.98 17.13
CA THR A 624 -8.96 -17.99 15.67
C THR A 624 -9.38 -19.39 15.22
N PHE A 625 -10.20 -19.50 14.17
CA PHE A 625 -10.51 -20.79 13.55
C PHE A 625 -9.31 -21.33 12.76
N VAL A 626 -9.20 -22.66 12.66
CA VAL A 626 -8.23 -23.28 11.75
C VAL A 626 -8.78 -23.17 10.34
N TRP A 627 -8.02 -22.55 9.44
CA TRP A 627 -8.35 -22.48 8.01
C TRP A 627 -7.78 -23.69 7.28
N LYS A 628 -8.42 -24.14 6.20
CA LYS A 628 -7.91 -25.23 5.34
C LYS A 628 -6.64 -24.79 4.59
N PRO A 629 -5.66 -25.67 4.38
CA PRO A 629 -4.58 -25.43 3.44
C PRO A 629 -5.12 -25.45 2.00
N LEU A 630 -4.50 -24.67 1.12
CA LEU A 630 -4.49 -24.99 -0.30
C LEU A 630 -3.34 -25.97 -0.54
N ILE A 631 -3.65 -27.17 -1.02
CA ILE A 631 -2.66 -28.15 -1.47
C ILE A 631 -2.51 -27.98 -2.99
N PRO A 632 -1.36 -27.50 -3.50
CA PRO A 632 -1.20 -27.18 -4.91
C PRO A 632 -0.93 -28.45 -5.73
N THR A 633 -1.58 -28.56 -6.90
CA THR A 633 -1.39 -29.70 -7.82
C THR A 633 -0.04 -29.64 -8.56
N GLN A 634 0.57 -28.44 -8.65
CA GLN A 634 1.86 -28.18 -9.32
C GLN A 634 2.67 -27.15 -8.54
N PHE A 635 3.98 -27.08 -8.79
CA PHE A 635 4.84 -26.03 -8.21
C PHE A 635 4.61 -24.63 -8.81
N GLU A 636 4.16 -24.58 -10.07
CA GLU A 636 3.90 -23.39 -10.88
C GLU A 636 2.79 -23.71 -11.90
N TYR A 637 2.17 -22.67 -12.45
CA TYR A 637 1.06 -22.78 -13.42
C TYR A 637 1.35 -22.03 -14.73
N LEU A 638 2.62 -21.69 -15.01
CA LEU A 638 3.01 -20.85 -16.15
C LEU A 638 2.61 -21.47 -17.51
N ALA A 639 2.77 -22.80 -17.65
CA ALA A 639 2.49 -23.52 -18.89
C ALA A 639 1.04 -23.40 -19.42
N ASN A 640 0.09 -23.06 -18.53
CA ASN A 640 -1.35 -22.97 -18.86
C ASN A 640 -1.95 -21.60 -18.53
N THR A 641 -1.13 -20.60 -18.17
CA THR A 641 -1.60 -19.30 -17.68
C THR A 641 -0.99 -18.13 -18.47
N THR A 642 -1.84 -17.28 -19.05
CA THR A 642 -1.44 -15.97 -19.56
C THR A 642 -1.91 -14.89 -18.59
N VAL A 643 -1.03 -13.97 -18.19
CA VAL A 643 -1.41 -12.82 -17.36
C VAL A 643 -1.51 -11.57 -18.23
N GLU A 644 -2.62 -10.87 -18.15
CA GLU A 644 -2.92 -9.63 -18.88
C GLU A 644 -3.33 -8.51 -17.91
N PHE A 645 -3.06 -7.27 -18.29
CA PHE A 645 -3.51 -6.07 -17.58
C PHE A 645 -4.29 -5.14 -18.51
N GLN A 646 -5.21 -4.36 -17.94
CA GLN A 646 -5.91 -3.30 -18.66
C GLN A 646 -4.96 -2.15 -19.03
N SER A 647 -5.11 -1.66 -20.25
CA SER A 647 -4.35 -0.53 -20.79
C SER A 647 -5.26 0.38 -21.63
N GLU A 648 -4.78 1.59 -21.97
CA GLU A 648 -5.55 2.57 -22.74
C GLU A 648 -6.19 2.03 -24.05
N ASN A 649 -5.61 0.96 -24.62
CA ASN A 649 -6.02 0.40 -25.91
C ASN A 649 -6.69 -0.99 -25.80
N GLY A 650 -6.98 -1.49 -24.60
CA GLY A 650 -7.56 -2.81 -24.36
C GLY A 650 -6.76 -3.59 -23.32
N PHE A 651 -6.43 -4.85 -23.61
CA PHE A 651 -5.66 -5.71 -22.70
C PHE A 651 -4.28 -6.01 -23.30
N THR A 652 -3.26 -5.99 -22.44
CA THR A 652 -1.86 -6.22 -22.79
C THR A 652 -1.33 -7.38 -21.97
N ILE A 653 -0.65 -8.33 -22.62
CA ILE A 653 0.01 -9.46 -21.93
C ILE A 653 1.20 -8.91 -21.13
N PHE A 654 1.32 -9.33 -19.87
CA PHE A 654 2.53 -9.13 -19.09
C PHE A 654 3.52 -10.24 -19.42
N GLU A 655 4.53 -9.94 -20.22
CA GLU A 655 5.65 -10.84 -20.45
C GLU A 655 6.52 -10.89 -19.18
N LYS A 656 6.78 -12.09 -18.64
CA LYS A 656 7.65 -12.32 -17.47
C LYS A 656 9.11 -12.54 -17.92
N PRO A 657 10.00 -11.53 -17.99
CA PRO A 657 11.43 -11.78 -18.13
C PRO A 657 11.95 -12.55 -16.89
N PRO A 658 12.50 -13.75 -17.03
CA PRO A 658 13.04 -14.47 -15.89
C PRO A 658 14.27 -13.74 -15.32
N LEU A 659 14.32 -13.56 -14.00
CA LEU A 659 15.35 -12.73 -13.34
C LEU A 659 16.78 -13.28 -13.49
N TRP A 660 16.91 -14.59 -13.77
CA TRP A 660 18.17 -15.26 -14.10
C TRP A 660 18.63 -15.02 -15.56
N GLU A 661 17.80 -14.41 -16.41
CA GLU A 661 18.12 -14.09 -17.79
C GLU A 661 18.48 -12.61 -17.97
N GLN A 662 19.78 -12.30 -17.94
CA GLN A 662 20.25 -10.97 -18.35
C GLN A 662 20.57 -10.93 -19.86
N PRO A 663 20.04 -9.97 -20.64
CA PRO A 663 20.17 -9.94 -22.11
C PRO A 663 21.60 -9.92 -22.69
N GLN A 664 22.61 -9.63 -21.87
CA GLN A 664 24.03 -9.56 -22.28
C GLN A 664 24.88 -10.74 -21.76
N GLN A 665 24.27 -11.69 -21.05
CA GLN A 665 24.96 -12.75 -20.31
C GLN A 665 25.38 -13.93 -21.20
N ASN A 666 26.52 -14.54 -20.87
CA ASN A 666 27.00 -15.73 -21.56
C ASN A 666 26.07 -16.93 -21.26
N ALA A 667 25.77 -17.72 -22.29
CA ALA A 667 24.92 -18.91 -22.18
C ALA A 667 25.35 -19.88 -21.05
N SER A 668 26.65 -20.02 -20.74
CA SER A 668 27.10 -20.84 -19.59
C SER A 668 26.51 -20.35 -18.28
N ILE A 669 26.73 -19.07 -17.98
CA ILE A 669 26.27 -18.44 -16.73
C ILE A 669 24.75 -18.44 -16.68
N ARG A 670 24.06 -18.17 -17.81
CA ARG A 670 22.59 -18.28 -17.89
C ARG A 670 22.09 -19.69 -17.54
N TYR A 671 22.79 -20.74 -17.97
CA TYR A 671 22.41 -22.11 -17.60
C TYR A 671 22.70 -22.42 -16.13
N GLU A 672 23.80 -21.89 -15.60
CA GLU A 672 24.18 -22.01 -14.19
C GLU A 672 23.13 -21.35 -13.28
N ASP A 673 22.75 -20.10 -13.54
CA ASP A 673 21.72 -19.37 -12.79
C ASP A 673 20.32 -19.99 -12.95
N ALA A 674 19.93 -20.39 -14.16
CA ALA A 674 18.65 -21.06 -14.38
C ALA A 674 18.57 -22.41 -13.66
N ALA A 675 19.66 -23.21 -13.68
CA ALA A 675 19.71 -24.48 -12.95
C ALA A 675 19.64 -24.27 -11.43
N LYS A 676 20.24 -23.18 -10.92
CA LYS A 676 20.12 -22.78 -9.52
C LYS A 676 18.67 -22.46 -9.16
N ALA A 677 18.05 -21.52 -9.86
CA ALA A 677 16.67 -21.10 -9.61
C ALA A 677 15.68 -22.29 -9.67
N PHE A 678 15.83 -23.17 -10.66
CA PHE A 678 15.02 -24.38 -10.77
C PHE A 678 15.19 -25.33 -9.57
N VAL A 679 16.42 -25.64 -9.17
CA VAL A 679 16.65 -26.58 -8.06
C VAL A 679 16.18 -25.98 -6.74
N GLU A 680 16.38 -24.68 -6.50
CA GLU A 680 15.90 -24.00 -5.30
C GLU A 680 14.36 -23.93 -5.24
N LEU A 681 13.68 -23.72 -6.38
CA LEU A 681 12.22 -23.71 -6.46
C LEU A 681 11.61 -25.11 -6.27
N PHE A 682 12.14 -26.14 -6.95
CA PHE A 682 11.51 -27.48 -7.01
C PHE A 682 11.96 -28.45 -5.90
N THR A 683 13.08 -28.18 -5.21
CA THR A 683 13.69 -29.16 -4.29
C THR A 683 14.10 -28.57 -2.95
N ILE A 684 13.97 -29.39 -1.90
CA ILE A 684 14.44 -29.11 -0.54
C ILE A 684 15.68 -29.95 -0.22
N GLU A 685 16.46 -29.55 0.78
CA GLU A 685 17.59 -30.33 1.30
C GLU A 685 17.10 -31.51 2.12
N ASP A 686 17.69 -32.68 1.88
CA ASP A 686 17.37 -33.93 2.57
C ASP A 686 18.63 -34.83 2.58
N GLU A 687 19.16 -35.10 3.78
CA GLU A 687 20.49 -35.72 3.94
C GLU A 687 20.47 -37.19 3.52
N GLY A 688 21.13 -37.50 2.41
CA GLY A 688 21.15 -38.85 1.83
C GLY A 688 20.04 -39.13 0.82
N ALA A 689 19.21 -38.13 0.47
CA ALA A 689 18.35 -38.19 -0.70
C ALA A 689 19.13 -37.96 -2.01
N GLU A 690 18.64 -38.55 -3.09
CA GLU A 690 19.24 -38.45 -4.41
C GLU A 690 18.17 -38.34 -5.51
N ILE A 691 18.29 -37.34 -6.40
CA ILE A 691 17.41 -37.20 -7.58
C ILE A 691 18.18 -37.57 -8.85
N PRO A 692 17.72 -38.54 -9.66
CA PRO A 692 18.33 -38.84 -10.96
C PRO A 692 18.33 -37.64 -11.90
N ILE A 693 19.51 -37.26 -12.41
CA ILE A 693 19.67 -36.12 -13.33
C ILE A 693 18.76 -36.23 -14.58
N PRO A 694 18.50 -37.41 -15.18
CA PRO A 694 17.54 -37.52 -16.29
C PRO A 694 16.12 -37.09 -15.92
N THR A 695 15.67 -37.36 -14.69
CA THR A 695 14.36 -36.94 -14.17
C THR A 695 14.35 -35.43 -13.97
N LEU A 696 15.36 -34.90 -13.26
CA LEU A 696 15.53 -33.48 -12.97
C LEU A 696 15.58 -32.65 -14.27
N ARG A 697 16.38 -33.08 -15.26
CA ARG A 697 16.53 -32.44 -16.56
C ARG A 697 15.22 -32.39 -17.36
N ARG A 698 14.39 -33.44 -17.26
CA ARG A 698 13.11 -33.50 -17.98
C ARG A 698 12.15 -32.43 -17.46
N ARG A 699 12.07 -32.23 -16.14
CA ARG A 699 11.23 -31.18 -15.55
C ARG A 699 11.84 -29.78 -15.73
N PHE A 700 13.15 -29.64 -15.55
CA PHE A 700 13.88 -28.41 -15.87
C PHE A 700 13.59 -27.93 -17.29
N LYS A 701 13.62 -28.84 -18.29
CA LYS A 701 13.35 -28.49 -19.69
C LYS A 701 11.97 -27.86 -19.87
N ALA A 702 10.92 -28.44 -19.27
CA ALA A 702 9.57 -27.89 -19.36
C ALA A 702 9.52 -26.50 -18.71
N TRP A 703 9.97 -26.39 -17.45
CA TRP A 703 10.03 -25.13 -16.71
C TRP A 703 10.85 -24.03 -17.41
N TYR A 704 11.92 -24.40 -18.13
CA TYR A 704 12.77 -23.47 -18.88
C TYR A 704 12.06 -22.92 -20.12
N THR A 705 11.32 -23.76 -20.86
CA THR A 705 10.66 -23.33 -22.11
C THR A 705 9.44 -22.44 -21.88
N GLU A 706 8.79 -22.50 -20.72
CA GLU A 706 7.68 -21.60 -20.39
C GLU A 706 8.13 -20.18 -19.98
N GLN A 707 9.43 -20.00 -19.70
CA GLN A 707 9.98 -18.69 -19.27
C GLN A 707 10.83 -17.99 -20.32
N THR A 708 11.36 -18.70 -21.32
CA THR A 708 12.24 -18.10 -22.34
C THR A 708 12.18 -18.82 -23.68
N ASP A 709 12.31 -18.05 -24.77
CA ASP A 709 12.51 -18.58 -26.12
C ASP A 709 13.98 -19.00 -26.38
N LEU A 710 14.88 -18.66 -25.44
CA LEU A 710 16.30 -18.95 -25.58
C LEU A 710 16.59 -20.44 -25.57
N LYS A 711 17.69 -20.80 -26.23
CA LYS A 711 18.10 -22.20 -26.36
C LYS A 711 18.45 -22.81 -25.00
N GLU A 712 17.79 -23.93 -24.69
CA GLU A 712 18.05 -24.78 -23.52
C GLU A 712 19.47 -25.39 -23.47
N PRO A 713 20.00 -25.69 -22.27
CA PRO A 713 21.21 -26.49 -22.12
C PRO A 713 20.99 -27.93 -22.60
N ASN A 714 21.95 -28.46 -23.37
CA ASN A 714 21.99 -29.90 -23.63
C ASN A 714 22.48 -30.67 -22.38
N GLU A 715 22.42 -32.00 -22.42
CA GLU A 715 22.81 -32.88 -21.31
C GLU A 715 24.16 -32.54 -20.66
N THR A 716 25.19 -32.26 -21.48
CA THR A 716 26.53 -31.91 -21.02
C THR A 716 26.58 -30.52 -20.38
N TRP A 717 25.81 -29.55 -20.89
CA TRP A 717 25.74 -28.21 -20.31
C TRP A 717 24.91 -28.19 -19.03
N PHE A 718 23.80 -28.92 -18.98
CA PHE A 718 22.96 -29.03 -17.78
C PHE A 718 23.71 -29.69 -16.61
N GLY A 719 24.41 -30.80 -16.88
CA GLY A 719 25.24 -31.47 -15.86
C GLY A 719 26.46 -30.65 -15.41
N ARG A 720 26.87 -29.62 -16.16
CA ARG A 720 27.88 -28.63 -15.73
C ARG A 720 27.26 -27.51 -14.90
N ALA A 721 26.11 -27.00 -15.33
CA ALA A 721 25.37 -25.96 -14.64
C ALA A 721 25.00 -26.36 -13.21
N LEU A 722 24.50 -27.59 -13.01
CA LEU A 722 24.22 -28.13 -11.67
C LEU A 722 25.45 -28.09 -10.75
N ARG A 723 26.63 -28.47 -11.26
CA ARG A 723 27.88 -28.52 -10.49
C ARG A 723 28.46 -27.16 -10.12
N ALA A 724 27.89 -26.06 -10.61
CA ALA A 724 28.28 -24.71 -10.17
C ALA A 724 27.80 -24.41 -8.75
N TYR A 725 26.66 -25.01 -8.34
CA TYR A 725 26.00 -24.71 -7.06
C TYR A 725 25.67 -25.95 -6.20
N PHE A 726 25.59 -27.15 -6.80
CA PHE A 726 25.14 -28.36 -6.11
C PHE A 726 26.09 -29.55 -6.27
N GLU A 727 26.05 -30.46 -5.30
CA GLU A 727 26.77 -31.72 -5.34
C GLU A 727 26.07 -32.71 -6.28
N VAL A 728 26.87 -33.37 -7.14
CA VAL A 728 26.41 -34.32 -8.14
C VAL A 728 27.29 -35.55 -8.05
N ASP A 729 26.69 -36.71 -7.77
CA ASP A 729 27.39 -37.98 -7.95
C ASP A 729 27.54 -38.28 -9.44
N ASP A 730 28.77 -38.62 -9.82
CA ASP A 730 29.11 -39.08 -11.16
C ASP A 730 30.01 -40.32 -11.20
N GLU A 731 30.06 -41.10 -10.11
CA GLU A 731 30.72 -42.41 -10.09
C GLU A 731 30.13 -43.39 -11.11
N ASP A 732 28.81 -43.34 -11.36
CA ASP A 732 28.16 -44.02 -12.48
C ASP A 732 27.78 -43.03 -13.60
N ASP A 733 28.51 -43.10 -14.71
CA ASP A 733 28.29 -42.28 -15.90
C ASP A 733 26.86 -42.40 -16.49
N HIS A 734 26.12 -43.48 -16.16
CA HIS A 734 24.75 -43.72 -16.60
C HIS A 734 23.67 -43.39 -15.55
N ASN A 735 24.02 -43.24 -14.27
CA ASN A 735 23.07 -43.05 -13.17
C ASN A 735 23.44 -41.83 -12.29
N LYS A 736 23.87 -40.72 -12.90
CA LYS A 736 24.23 -39.50 -12.18
C LYS A 736 23.05 -38.93 -11.40
N THR A 737 23.27 -38.58 -10.13
CA THR A 737 22.26 -38.05 -9.22
C THR A 737 22.66 -36.67 -8.70
N LEU A 738 21.66 -35.84 -8.40
CA LEU A 738 21.80 -34.65 -7.55
C LEU A 738 21.71 -35.13 -6.10
N VAL A 739 22.74 -34.84 -5.30
CA VAL A 739 22.90 -35.39 -3.94
C VAL A 739 22.38 -34.42 -2.89
N GLY A 740 21.82 -34.95 -1.80
CA GLY A 740 21.41 -34.17 -0.63
C GLY A 740 20.14 -33.34 -0.82
N ARG A 741 19.34 -33.65 -1.86
CA ARG A 741 18.08 -32.95 -2.16
C ARG A 741 17.00 -33.93 -2.58
N THR A 742 15.75 -33.55 -2.32
CA THR A 742 14.53 -34.25 -2.75
C THR A 742 13.50 -33.25 -3.29
N PHE A 743 12.52 -33.70 -4.07
CA PHE A 743 11.42 -32.83 -4.51
C PHE A 743 10.60 -32.37 -3.31
N ARG A 744 10.08 -31.14 -3.35
CA ARG A 744 9.35 -30.54 -2.23
C ARG A 744 8.07 -31.29 -1.83
N PHE A 745 7.40 -31.85 -2.82
CA PHE A 745 6.19 -32.71 -2.75
C PHE A 745 6.02 -33.38 -4.13
N SER A 746 5.09 -34.31 -4.28
CA SER A 746 4.76 -34.95 -5.57
C SER A 746 3.97 -34.02 -6.50
N GLU A 747 4.24 -34.03 -7.81
CA GLU A 747 3.38 -33.33 -8.78
C GLU A 747 2.10 -34.13 -9.02
N GLY A 748 0.97 -33.42 -9.12
CA GLY A 748 -0.34 -34.02 -9.39
C GLY A 748 -1.11 -34.49 -8.16
N LEU A 749 -0.83 -33.94 -6.97
CA LEU A 749 -1.62 -34.22 -5.75
C LEU A 749 -3.09 -33.82 -5.94
N GLU A 750 -3.99 -34.79 -5.83
CA GLU A 750 -5.44 -34.58 -5.92
C GLU A 750 -6.04 -34.44 -4.50
N SER A 751 -6.04 -33.22 -3.97
CA SER A 751 -6.67 -32.95 -2.67
C SER A 751 -8.20 -32.80 -2.80
N PRO A 752 -9.01 -33.57 -2.06
CA PRO A 752 -10.48 -33.44 -2.07
C PRO A 752 -11.01 -32.08 -1.57
N ASP A 753 -10.15 -31.26 -0.98
CA ASP A 753 -10.49 -29.91 -0.52
C ASP A 753 -10.44 -28.85 -1.65
N LEU A 754 -10.14 -29.26 -2.88
CA LEU A 754 -10.20 -28.43 -4.09
C LEU A 754 -11.60 -28.52 -4.72
N SER A 755 -12.35 -27.42 -4.69
CA SER A 755 -13.79 -27.36 -5.01
C SER A 755 -14.20 -27.61 -6.48
N PHE A 756 -13.25 -27.92 -7.35
CA PHE A 756 -13.49 -28.35 -8.74
C PHE A 756 -13.22 -29.85 -8.97
N ILE A 757 -12.64 -30.56 -7.99
CA ILE A 757 -12.52 -32.02 -8.02
C ILE A 757 -13.84 -32.58 -7.50
N GLU A 758 -14.79 -32.83 -8.39
CA GLU A 758 -15.98 -33.61 -8.04
C GLU A 758 -15.56 -35.04 -7.65
N ASP A 759 -16.15 -35.59 -6.59
CA ASP A 759 -16.09 -37.01 -6.28
C ASP A 759 -16.53 -37.80 -7.53
N ALA A 760 -15.60 -38.54 -8.15
CA ALA A 760 -15.87 -39.26 -9.38
C ALA A 760 -16.85 -40.42 -9.15
N GLU A 761 -18.12 -40.26 -9.56
CA GLU A 761 -19.13 -41.34 -9.67
C GLU A 761 -18.94 -42.27 -10.89
#